data_AF-A0A6G0TWE3-F1
#
_entry.id   AF-A0A6G0TWE3-F1
#
_cell.length_a   1.000
_cell.length_b   1.000
_cell.length_c   1.000
_cell.angle_alpha   90.00
_cell.angle_beta   90.00
_cell.angle_gamma   90.00
#
_symmetry.space_group_name_H-M   'P 1'
#
loop_
_entity.id
_entity.type
_entity.pdbx_description
1 polymer ?
#
loop_
_entity_poly.entity_id
_entity_poly.type
_entity_poly.pdbx_seq_one_letter_code
_entity_poly.pdbx_strand_id
1 'polypeptide(L)'
;MDYSDDQIQEIQLLQSKLVIAIISNKKLENQLKESTTVKHFVQLCEQYLTPSLFILVKNNLLKYDENTNSQQYSKELKQFTLAIYILAPKFFSFFQKAFNLPSLETLKKDIKYNIKPGINDFIFNFIKFKISNFNVKDLDCVLYVYQISFETHLFYNASKDYVVGFNQSSSHKTYDKARQAIIVMIRGINYEWKQKIGYYLLSSCTFSNLISIVFSSIRQLQNIDFNIKALVSDQSKELVSFSRMMNVSSKKPYFDIDGQRIVYIFNPPTLLRTTRDMFFKHSLYVNDEVVEKKYLDMYYNDIMSNSDLSSTVELTHKHIHPGPFDEINISLATQVFSGSVAESMFVAMNRGILPLSAQPTINFINNMHKLFDIFKNPFKNITLQKDHLSLMTELFKQMTVIDNSNQSDITYIVEFINGWLISISGLITLWETLNPTINREYVLCTNWLNEDLLVNWFDKSNVNDLKLNSIQFVRKFNILFCKDYFQYIPGPNFNEDLGQIIRKINDQPLSNNIFNITSPQQHYLFKCSPIVIDTPDYRNVSFPNRNSLSSVSGYLMNKCLENHSCKICISYAYCQKTIDQYFFSSFLCSPNLTYSELSTYQEDFKDYIMKLDNIFVVSFPTISIEDNVGNQMKDCLSNVKLNHPCNDFDKTLLLNLYTRIRIFCAIKFFNDIKCSENESLAHVQIMF
;
A
#
# COMPACT_ATOMS: atom_id res chain seq x y z
N MET A 1 -90.19 -30.77 29.26
CA MET A 1 -89.58 -31.79 28.39
C MET A 1 -88.30 -32.17 29.06
N ASP A 2 -88.33 -33.23 29.87
CA ASP A 2 -87.15 -33.73 30.56
C ASP A 2 -86.35 -34.57 29.57
N TYR A 3 -85.16 -34.10 29.23
CA TYR A 3 -84.20 -34.89 28.45
C TYR A 3 -83.80 -36.11 29.30
N SER A 4 -83.74 -37.31 28.70
CA SER A 4 -83.30 -38.50 29.43
C SER A 4 -81.82 -38.37 29.84
N ASP A 5 -81.41 -39.01 30.92
CA ASP A 5 -80.01 -38.98 31.40
C ASP A 5 -79.00 -39.38 30.29
N ASP A 6 -79.39 -40.27 29.39
CA ASP A 6 -78.61 -40.66 28.21
C ASP A 6 -78.41 -39.49 27.23
N GLN A 7 -79.44 -38.67 27.00
CA GLN A 7 -79.35 -37.49 26.14
C GLN A 7 -78.46 -36.41 26.78
N ILE A 8 -78.48 -36.28 28.11
CA ILE A 8 -77.62 -35.34 28.84
C ILE A 8 -76.15 -35.79 28.76
N GLN A 9 -75.87 -37.08 28.90
CA GLN A 9 -74.52 -37.63 28.72
C GLN A 9 -74.01 -37.47 27.28
N GLU A 10 -74.86 -37.70 26.28
CA GLU A 10 -74.50 -37.53 24.88
C GLU A 10 -74.20 -36.06 24.54
N ILE A 11 -75.00 -35.12 25.07
CA ILE A 11 -74.77 -33.68 24.94
C ILE A 11 -73.44 -33.28 25.60
N GLN A 12 -73.14 -33.78 26.80
CA GLN A 12 -71.87 -33.51 27.48
C GLN A 12 -70.66 -34.09 26.71
N LEU A 13 -70.81 -35.28 26.13
CA LEU A 13 -69.77 -35.88 25.29
C LEU A 13 -69.53 -35.05 24.02
N LEU A 14 -70.60 -34.61 23.34
CA LEU A 14 -70.50 -33.77 22.15
C LEU A 14 -69.89 -32.40 22.47
N GLN A 15 -70.24 -31.80 23.62
CA GLN A 15 -69.62 -30.56 24.10
C GLN A 15 -68.12 -30.74 24.36
N SER A 16 -67.70 -31.86 24.97
CA SER A 16 -66.28 -32.13 25.20
C SER A 16 -65.50 -32.29 23.89
N LYS A 17 -66.07 -33.00 22.90
CA LYS A 17 -65.49 -33.17 21.56
C LYS A 17 -65.39 -31.83 20.82
N LEU A 18 -66.40 -30.98 20.94
CA LEU A 18 -66.40 -29.63 20.34
C LEU A 18 -65.30 -28.75 20.95
N VAL A 19 -65.12 -28.79 22.28
CA VAL A 19 -64.05 -28.04 22.96
C VAL A 19 -62.67 -28.51 22.50
N ILE A 20 -62.45 -29.83 22.38
CA ILE A 20 -61.20 -30.39 21.87
C ILE A 20 -60.94 -29.94 20.42
N ALA A 21 -61.97 -29.98 19.56
CA ALA A 21 -61.87 -29.54 18.17
C ALA A 21 -61.58 -28.03 18.03
N ILE A 22 -62.16 -27.20 18.90
CA ILE A 22 -61.88 -25.75 18.95
C ILE A 22 -60.45 -25.48 19.39
N ILE A 23 -59.93 -26.22 20.38
CA ILE A 23 -58.55 -26.12 20.83
C ILE A 23 -57.57 -26.55 19.73
N SER A 24 -57.85 -27.66 19.01
CA SER A 24 -57.02 -28.09 17.88
C SER A 24 -57.05 -27.09 16.74
N ASN A 25 -58.21 -26.51 16.41
CA ASN A 25 -58.31 -25.48 15.38
C ASN A 25 -57.57 -24.21 15.78
N LYS A 26 -57.65 -23.74 17.03
CA LYS A 26 -56.83 -22.61 17.50
C LYS A 26 -55.33 -22.90 17.43
N LYS A 27 -54.92 -24.14 17.74
CA LYS A 27 -53.52 -24.56 17.64
C LYS A 27 -53.04 -24.57 16.19
N LEU A 28 -53.87 -25.08 15.27
CA LEU A 28 -53.61 -25.06 13.83
C LEU A 28 -53.60 -23.63 13.27
N GLU A 29 -54.52 -22.76 13.68
CA GLU A 29 -54.54 -21.34 13.30
C GLU A 29 -53.30 -20.60 13.79
N ASN A 30 -52.82 -20.89 15.01
CA ASN A 30 -51.58 -20.30 15.52
C ASN A 30 -50.36 -20.83 14.76
N GLN A 31 -50.30 -22.12 14.44
CA GLN A 31 -49.25 -22.69 13.59
C GLN A 31 -49.28 -22.13 12.16
N LEU A 32 -50.47 -21.86 11.61
CA LEU A 32 -50.65 -21.23 10.30
C LEU A 32 -50.21 -19.75 10.32
N LYS A 33 -50.51 -19.03 11.41
CA LYS A 33 -50.04 -17.65 11.62
C LYS A 33 -48.52 -17.60 11.73
N GLU A 34 -47.91 -18.52 12.47
CA GLU A 34 -46.45 -18.62 12.57
C GLU A 34 -45.80 -18.99 11.23
N SER A 35 -46.41 -19.90 10.46
CA SER A 35 -45.86 -20.34 9.16
C SER A 35 -45.87 -19.25 8.08
N THR A 36 -46.73 -18.24 8.22
CA THR A 36 -46.80 -17.07 7.32
C THR A 36 -45.82 -15.95 7.66
N THR A 37 -45.04 -16.07 8.73
CA THR A 37 -44.07 -15.02 9.10
C THR A 37 -42.77 -15.11 8.31
N VAL A 38 -42.20 -13.95 7.95
CA VAL A 38 -40.87 -13.85 7.31
C VAL A 38 -39.79 -14.56 8.15
N LYS A 39 -39.92 -14.55 9.49
CA LYS A 39 -39.04 -15.29 10.39
C LYS A 39 -39.07 -16.79 10.17
N HIS A 40 -40.25 -17.39 9.99
CA HIS A 40 -40.38 -18.82 9.72
C HIS A 40 -39.82 -19.18 8.34
N PHE A 41 -40.06 -18.34 7.33
CA PHE A 41 -39.48 -18.54 6.00
C PHE A 41 -37.94 -18.46 6.01
N VAL A 42 -37.36 -17.54 6.77
CA VAL A 42 -35.90 -17.47 6.97
C VAL A 42 -35.38 -18.74 7.64
N GLN A 43 -36.05 -19.29 8.65
CA GLN A 43 -35.65 -20.56 9.29
C GLN A 43 -35.69 -21.74 8.32
N LEU A 44 -36.72 -21.83 7.48
CA LEU A 44 -36.78 -22.86 6.43
C LEU A 44 -35.65 -22.68 5.41
N CYS A 45 -35.37 -21.45 5.00
CA CYS A 45 -34.26 -21.15 4.11
C CYS A 45 -32.91 -21.56 4.70
N GLU A 46 -32.71 -21.39 6.01
CA GLU A 46 -31.50 -21.81 6.72
C GLU A 46 -31.30 -23.34 6.70
N GLN A 47 -32.41 -24.09 6.75
CA GLN A 47 -32.40 -25.54 6.78
C GLN A 47 -32.18 -26.18 5.40
N TYR A 48 -32.68 -25.56 4.33
CA TYR A 48 -32.72 -26.17 2.99
C TYR A 48 -31.80 -25.51 1.96
N LEU A 49 -31.34 -24.28 2.17
CA LEU A 49 -30.42 -23.60 1.25
C LEU A 49 -28.96 -23.83 1.66
N THR A 50 -28.07 -23.76 0.68
CA THR A 50 -26.63 -23.66 0.98
C THR A 50 -26.32 -22.35 1.71
N PRO A 51 -25.26 -22.29 2.54
CA PRO A 51 -24.93 -21.09 3.33
C PRO A 51 -24.85 -19.80 2.48
N SER A 52 -24.26 -19.90 1.30
CA SER A 52 -24.16 -18.80 0.32
C SER A 52 -25.51 -18.28 -0.17
N LEU A 53 -26.44 -19.18 -0.51
CA LEU A 53 -27.79 -18.83 -0.95
C LEU A 53 -28.63 -18.31 0.21
N PHE A 54 -28.48 -18.89 1.40
CA PHE A 54 -29.16 -18.42 2.60
C PHE A 54 -28.79 -16.97 2.93
N ILE A 55 -27.52 -16.60 2.85
CA ILE A 55 -27.05 -15.22 3.08
C ILE A 55 -27.72 -14.23 2.11
N LEU A 56 -27.82 -14.59 0.83
CA LEU A 56 -28.49 -13.78 -0.19
C LEU A 56 -29.98 -13.60 0.14
N VAL A 57 -30.69 -14.70 0.38
CA VAL A 57 -32.13 -14.69 0.63
C VAL A 57 -32.44 -13.93 1.92
N LYS A 58 -31.71 -14.22 3.00
CA LYS A 58 -31.85 -13.53 4.30
C LYS A 58 -31.70 -12.02 4.16
N ASN A 59 -30.68 -11.53 3.47
CA ASN A 59 -30.45 -10.09 3.33
C ASN A 59 -31.51 -9.39 2.45
N ASN A 60 -32.05 -10.06 1.43
CA ASN A 60 -33.10 -9.47 0.60
C ASN A 60 -34.46 -9.42 1.31
N LEU A 61 -34.78 -10.46 2.09
CA LEU A 61 -36.03 -10.51 2.85
C LEU A 61 -36.04 -9.50 4.00
N LEU A 62 -34.96 -9.41 4.78
CA LEU A 62 -34.88 -8.51 5.93
C LEU A 62 -34.94 -7.03 5.55
N LYS A 63 -34.52 -6.65 4.33
CA LYS A 63 -34.60 -5.27 3.83
C LYS A 63 -35.96 -4.91 3.21
N TYR A 64 -36.80 -5.88 2.88
CA TYR A 64 -38.14 -5.63 2.36
C TYR A 64 -39.15 -5.26 3.47
N ASP A 65 -38.92 -5.76 4.69
CA ASP A 65 -39.80 -5.53 5.85
C ASP A 65 -39.52 -4.22 6.61
N GLU A 66 -38.33 -3.63 6.48
CA GLU A 66 -37.96 -2.41 7.19
C GLU A 66 -37.61 -1.29 6.21
N ASN A 67 -38.45 -0.23 6.15
CA ASN A 67 -38.20 1.04 5.47
C ASN A 67 -37.01 1.82 6.11
N THR A 68 -35.83 1.22 6.19
CA THR A 68 -34.65 1.84 6.80
C THR A 68 -33.47 1.86 5.83
N ASN A 69 -33.22 3.05 5.28
CA ASN A 69 -32.06 3.37 4.45
C ASN A 69 -30.71 3.32 5.21
N SER A 70 -30.62 2.67 6.38
CA SER A 70 -29.51 2.83 7.32
C SER A 70 -29.04 1.56 8.03
N GLN A 71 -29.38 0.35 7.57
CA GLN A 71 -28.74 -0.85 8.10
C GLN A 71 -27.40 -1.15 7.40
N GLN A 72 -26.33 -1.22 8.20
CA GLN A 72 -25.01 -1.67 7.76
C GLN A 72 -25.11 -3.10 7.26
N TYR A 73 -24.56 -3.38 6.06
CA TYR A 73 -24.46 -4.73 5.55
C TYR A 73 -23.67 -5.64 6.51
N SER A 74 -24.11 -6.88 6.67
CA SER A 74 -23.41 -7.87 7.52
C SER A 74 -22.01 -8.18 6.95
N LYS A 75 -21.09 -8.62 7.82
CA LYS A 75 -19.72 -8.96 7.38
C LYS A 75 -19.71 -10.13 6.42
N GLU A 76 -20.54 -11.13 6.68
CA GLU A 76 -20.69 -12.34 5.87
C GLU A 76 -21.20 -11.99 4.47
N LEU A 77 -22.17 -11.08 4.36
CA LEU A 77 -22.65 -10.61 3.07
C LEU A 77 -21.57 -9.83 2.31
N LYS A 78 -20.84 -8.93 2.98
CA LYS A 78 -19.72 -8.19 2.36
C LYS A 78 -18.65 -9.14 1.81
N GLN A 79 -18.31 -10.20 2.55
CA GLN A 79 -17.37 -11.25 2.11
C GLN A 79 -17.88 -12.02 0.91
N PHE A 80 -19.12 -12.48 0.97
CA PHE A 80 -19.75 -13.21 -0.12
C PHE A 80 -19.80 -12.37 -1.40
N THR A 81 -20.17 -11.10 -1.25
CA THR A 81 -20.21 -10.11 -2.34
C THR A 81 -18.81 -9.87 -2.94
N LEU A 82 -17.79 -9.80 -2.08
CA LEU A 82 -16.39 -9.69 -2.47
C LEU A 82 -15.92 -10.92 -3.24
N ALA A 83 -16.26 -12.12 -2.75
CA ALA A 83 -15.94 -13.38 -3.40
C ALA A 83 -16.59 -13.48 -4.78
N ILE A 84 -17.87 -13.11 -4.93
CA ILE A 84 -18.52 -13.02 -6.25
C ILE A 84 -17.76 -12.05 -7.15
N TYR A 85 -17.38 -10.88 -6.65
CA TYR A 85 -16.66 -9.90 -7.45
C TYR A 85 -15.31 -10.42 -7.94
N ILE A 86 -14.56 -11.13 -7.09
CA ILE A 86 -13.25 -11.70 -7.44
C ILE A 86 -13.38 -12.87 -8.42
N LEU A 87 -14.29 -13.80 -8.13
CA LEU A 87 -14.44 -15.04 -8.91
C LEU A 87 -15.19 -14.80 -10.23
N ALA A 88 -16.15 -13.88 -10.23
CA ALA A 88 -17.09 -13.65 -11.33
C ALA A 88 -17.50 -12.17 -11.48
N PRO A 89 -16.55 -11.25 -11.78
CA PRO A 89 -16.80 -9.81 -11.85
C PRO A 89 -17.85 -9.41 -12.89
N LYS A 90 -18.00 -10.17 -13.98
CA LYS A 90 -19.06 -9.92 -14.99
C LYS A 90 -20.45 -10.17 -14.41
N PHE A 91 -20.61 -11.24 -13.64
CA PHE A 91 -21.86 -11.59 -12.97
C PHE A 91 -22.17 -10.67 -11.80
N PHE A 92 -21.17 -10.03 -11.19
CA PHE A 92 -21.38 -9.08 -10.09
C PHE A 92 -22.44 -8.02 -10.41
N SER A 93 -22.39 -7.43 -11.61
CA SER A 93 -23.36 -6.42 -12.05
C SER A 93 -24.80 -6.97 -12.13
N PHE A 94 -24.95 -8.24 -12.52
CA PHE A 94 -26.22 -8.95 -12.54
C PHE A 94 -26.71 -9.24 -11.12
N PHE A 95 -25.84 -9.76 -10.25
CA PHE A 95 -26.14 -10.01 -8.84
C PHE A 95 -26.55 -8.74 -8.09
N GLN A 96 -25.91 -7.60 -8.37
CA GLN A 96 -26.26 -6.33 -7.75
C GLN A 96 -27.63 -5.80 -8.19
N LYS A 97 -28.11 -6.17 -9.38
CA LYS A 97 -29.47 -5.85 -9.86
C LYS A 97 -30.52 -6.79 -9.27
N ALA A 98 -30.19 -8.08 -9.14
CA ALA A 98 -31.11 -9.10 -8.66
C ALA A 98 -31.20 -9.15 -7.12
N PHE A 99 -30.14 -8.75 -6.42
CA PHE A 99 -30.03 -8.83 -4.97
C PHE A 99 -29.44 -7.54 -4.40
N ASN A 100 -29.89 -7.15 -3.19
CA ASN A 100 -29.41 -5.98 -2.45
C ASN A 100 -27.99 -6.19 -1.90
N LEU A 101 -26.99 -6.20 -2.78
CA LEU A 101 -25.58 -6.38 -2.42
C LEU A 101 -24.86 -5.04 -2.17
N PRO A 102 -23.83 -5.02 -1.31
CA PRO A 102 -22.92 -3.89 -1.16
C PRO A 102 -22.34 -3.41 -2.49
N SER A 103 -22.23 -2.10 -2.66
CA SER A 103 -21.49 -1.53 -3.79
C SER A 103 -19.99 -1.76 -3.62
N LEU A 104 -19.23 -1.69 -4.73
CA LEU A 104 -17.77 -1.74 -4.69
C LEU A 104 -17.17 -0.64 -3.80
N GLU A 105 -17.79 0.54 -3.75
CA GLU A 105 -17.35 1.63 -2.85
C GLU A 105 -17.58 1.29 -1.38
N THR A 106 -18.70 0.64 -1.06
CA THR A 106 -18.99 0.14 0.28
C THR A 106 -17.93 -0.89 0.69
N LEU A 107 -17.64 -1.86 -0.19
CA LEU A 107 -16.59 -2.85 0.03
C LEU A 107 -15.22 -2.19 0.25
N LYS A 108 -14.85 -1.22 -0.60
CA LYS A 108 -13.59 -0.46 -0.47
C LYS A 108 -13.48 0.31 0.86
N LYS A 109 -14.59 0.87 1.36
CA LYS A 109 -14.61 1.59 2.65
C LYS A 109 -14.39 0.65 3.84
N ASP A 110 -14.92 -0.56 3.75
CA ASP A 110 -14.76 -1.61 4.78
C ASP A 110 -13.40 -2.31 4.68
N ILE A 111 -12.83 -2.39 3.48
CA ILE A 111 -11.53 -2.99 3.17
C ILE A 111 -10.42 -1.95 3.40
N LYS A 112 -10.26 -1.52 4.65
CA LYS A 112 -9.09 -0.73 5.11
C LYS A 112 -8.01 -1.67 5.63
N TYR A 113 -7.46 -2.55 4.78
CA TYR A 113 -6.31 -3.35 5.19
C TYR A 113 -5.14 -2.44 5.54
N ASN A 114 -4.58 -2.67 6.73
CA ASN A 114 -3.33 -2.04 7.12
C ASN A 114 -2.21 -2.98 6.69
N ILE A 115 -1.79 -2.90 5.44
CA ILE A 115 -0.65 -3.71 5.00
C ILE A 115 0.56 -3.19 5.76
N LYS A 116 1.15 -4.06 6.56
CA LYS A 116 2.42 -3.77 7.24
C LYS A 116 3.58 -4.00 6.27
N PRO A 117 4.73 -3.35 6.49
CA PRO A 117 5.92 -3.67 5.72
C PRO A 117 6.29 -5.15 5.90
N GLY A 118 6.81 -5.75 4.84
CA GLY A 118 7.03 -7.18 4.71
C GLY A 118 6.10 -7.83 3.69
N ILE A 119 6.29 -9.13 3.53
CA ILE A 119 5.28 -10.00 2.94
C ILE A 119 4.31 -10.41 4.05
N ASN A 120 3.02 -10.39 3.74
CA ASN A 120 1.97 -10.70 4.70
C ASN A 120 1.27 -12.00 4.31
N ASP A 121 1.16 -12.95 5.23
CA ASP A 121 0.46 -14.23 5.03
C ASP A 121 -0.99 -14.02 4.56
N PHE A 122 -1.64 -12.94 5.03
CA PHE A 122 -2.95 -12.52 4.54
C PHE A 122 -2.96 -12.30 3.02
N ILE A 123 -1.94 -11.64 2.49
CA ILE A 123 -1.81 -11.36 1.06
C ILE A 123 -1.63 -12.68 0.30
N PHE A 124 -0.79 -13.59 0.78
CA PHE A 124 -0.54 -14.87 0.12
C PHE A 124 -1.72 -15.83 0.17
N ASN A 125 -2.43 -15.91 1.30
CA ASN A 125 -3.69 -16.66 1.40
C ASN A 125 -4.74 -16.13 0.41
N PHE A 126 -4.81 -14.81 0.27
CA PHE A 126 -5.69 -14.19 -0.71
C PHE A 126 -5.27 -14.49 -2.14
N ILE A 127 -3.98 -14.35 -2.47
CA ILE A 127 -3.49 -14.64 -3.82
C ILE A 127 -3.74 -16.12 -4.14
N LYS A 128 -3.52 -17.03 -3.19
CA LYS A 128 -3.84 -18.46 -3.34
C LYS A 128 -5.32 -18.69 -3.68
N PHE A 129 -6.22 -17.96 -3.04
CA PHE A 129 -7.65 -17.99 -3.40
C PHE A 129 -7.89 -17.42 -4.81
N LYS A 130 -7.27 -16.28 -5.13
CA LYS A 130 -7.35 -15.58 -6.41
C LYS A 130 -6.95 -16.49 -7.57
N ILE A 131 -5.87 -17.26 -7.42
CA ILE A 131 -5.34 -18.16 -8.45
C ILE A 131 -6.03 -19.51 -8.55
N SER A 132 -6.92 -19.86 -7.63
CA SER A 132 -7.62 -21.16 -7.69
C SER A 132 -8.47 -21.33 -8.97
N ASN A 133 -8.76 -20.25 -9.68
CA ASN A 133 -9.48 -20.22 -10.96
C ASN A 133 -8.56 -20.01 -12.18
N PHE A 134 -7.24 -19.93 -11.98
CA PHE A 134 -6.30 -19.69 -13.06
C PHE A 134 -6.09 -20.98 -13.84
N ASN A 135 -5.97 -20.87 -15.16
CA ASN A 135 -5.43 -21.98 -15.93
C ASN A 135 -3.93 -22.09 -15.63
N VAL A 136 -3.35 -23.26 -15.88
CA VAL A 136 -1.91 -23.50 -15.68
C VAL A 136 -1.05 -22.46 -16.41
N LYS A 137 -1.50 -21.96 -17.57
CA LYS A 137 -0.82 -20.91 -18.36
C LYS A 137 -0.87 -19.53 -17.69
N ASP A 138 -1.86 -19.27 -16.86
CA ASP A 138 -2.03 -17.98 -16.17
C ASP A 138 -1.11 -17.86 -14.93
N LEU A 139 -0.54 -18.99 -14.47
CA LEU A 139 0.39 -19.08 -13.34
C LEU A 139 1.83 -18.69 -13.71
N ASP A 140 2.15 -18.59 -15.01
CA ASP A 140 3.41 -18.06 -15.47
C ASP A 140 3.45 -16.53 -15.26
N CYS A 141 4.35 -16.07 -14.39
CA CYS A 141 4.39 -14.68 -13.94
C CYS A 141 5.80 -14.07 -13.94
N VAL A 142 5.83 -12.74 -13.89
CA VAL A 142 7.02 -11.90 -13.72
C VAL A 142 6.99 -11.28 -12.34
N LEU A 143 8.13 -11.33 -11.65
CA LEU A 143 8.36 -10.66 -10.38
C LEU A 143 8.96 -9.28 -10.63
N TYR A 144 8.25 -8.24 -10.23
CA TYR A 144 8.74 -6.86 -10.24
C TYR A 144 9.33 -6.48 -8.89
N VAL A 145 10.53 -5.91 -8.91
CA VAL A 145 11.21 -5.37 -7.74
C VAL A 145 11.61 -3.93 -8.04
N TYR A 146 11.06 -2.98 -7.28
CA TYR A 146 11.23 -1.55 -7.56
C TYR A 146 11.65 -0.80 -6.31
N GLN A 147 12.52 0.20 -6.45
CA GLN A 147 12.99 1.03 -5.35
C GLN A 147 12.44 2.46 -5.46
N ILE A 148 11.89 2.97 -4.37
CA ILE A 148 11.40 4.34 -4.28
C ILE A 148 12.06 5.03 -3.09
N SER A 149 12.72 6.16 -3.34
CA SER A 149 13.21 7.04 -2.28
C SER A 149 12.12 8.04 -1.85
N PHE A 150 12.10 8.39 -0.57
CA PHE A 150 11.13 9.30 0.02
C PHE A 150 11.75 10.12 1.15
N GLU A 151 11.08 11.19 1.58
CA GLU A 151 11.51 11.98 2.73
C GLU A 151 11.27 11.24 4.05
N THR A 152 12.28 11.28 4.91
CA THR A 152 12.22 10.66 6.23
C THR A 152 11.15 11.34 7.08
N HIS A 153 10.21 10.56 7.57
CA HIS A 153 9.17 11.05 8.44
C HIS A 153 8.66 9.92 9.32
N LEU A 154 8.48 10.19 10.62
CA LEU A 154 7.83 9.30 11.56
C LEU A 154 6.40 9.78 11.79
N PHE A 155 5.46 8.85 11.73
CA PHE A 155 4.04 9.12 11.98
C PHE A 155 3.50 8.13 13.00
N TYR A 156 2.99 8.64 14.12
CA TYR A 156 2.34 7.80 15.11
C TYR A 156 0.85 7.66 14.87
N ASN A 157 0.42 6.44 14.60
CA ASN A 157 -0.97 6.11 14.40
C ASN A 157 -1.66 5.84 15.74
N ALA A 158 -2.17 6.90 16.38
CA ALA A 158 -2.83 6.80 17.68
C ALA A 158 -4.01 5.80 17.72
N SER A 159 -4.71 5.60 16.59
CA SER A 159 -5.84 4.67 16.50
C SER A 159 -5.45 3.19 16.47
N LYS A 160 -4.25 2.90 15.96
CA LYS A 160 -3.71 1.53 15.83
C LYS A 160 -2.51 1.27 16.75
N ASP A 161 -2.12 2.29 17.50
CA ASP A 161 -1.04 2.30 18.47
C ASP A 161 0.34 1.83 17.98
N TYR A 162 0.83 2.37 16.86
CA TYR A 162 2.18 2.09 16.37
C TYR A 162 2.78 3.25 15.58
N VAL A 163 4.11 3.27 15.45
CA VAL A 163 4.85 4.27 14.65
C VAL A 163 5.16 3.72 13.25
N VAL A 164 4.86 4.53 12.23
CA VAL A 164 5.21 4.34 10.81
C VAL A 164 6.46 5.14 10.50
N GLY A 165 7.36 4.60 9.68
CA GLY A 165 8.50 5.33 9.11
C GLY A 165 9.87 4.88 9.62
N PHE A 166 9.91 3.94 10.56
CA PHE A 166 11.15 3.26 10.95
C PHE A 166 11.59 2.23 9.90
N ASN A 167 12.89 1.94 9.88
CA ASN A 167 13.49 0.87 9.09
C ASN A 167 12.93 -0.48 9.52
N GLN A 168 12.35 -1.19 8.58
CA GLN A 168 11.71 -2.49 8.73
C GLN A 168 12.09 -3.37 7.54
N SER A 169 13.10 -4.20 7.76
CA SER A 169 13.55 -5.22 6.82
C SER A 169 12.72 -6.50 6.95
N SER A 170 13.10 -7.57 6.24
CA SER A 170 12.46 -8.88 6.35
C SER A 170 12.64 -9.55 7.72
N SER A 171 13.73 -9.25 8.43
CA SER A 171 14.08 -9.93 9.69
C SER A 171 13.89 -9.05 10.93
N HIS A 172 14.18 -7.75 10.83
CA HIS A 172 14.20 -6.86 12.00
C HIS A 172 13.67 -5.47 11.67
N LYS A 173 13.07 -4.85 12.68
CA LYS A 173 12.74 -3.43 12.74
C LYS A 173 13.73 -2.73 13.66
N THR A 174 14.18 -1.55 13.27
CA THR A 174 15.21 -0.78 13.99
C THR A 174 14.79 0.67 14.12
N TYR A 175 15.40 1.39 15.05
CA TYR A 175 15.03 2.77 15.37
C TYR A 175 15.44 3.80 14.29
N ASP A 176 16.19 3.38 13.27
CA ASP A 176 16.58 4.25 12.15
C ASP A 176 15.39 4.71 11.31
N LYS A 177 15.41 5.95 10.84
CA LYS A 177 14.39 6.47 9.93
C LYS A 177 14.55 5.84 8.54
N ALA A 178 13.46 5.30 8.00
CA ALA A 178 13.44 4.82 6.63
C ALA A 178 13.52 5.99 5.64
N ARG A 179 14.30 5.82 4.58
CA ARG A 179 14.52 6.82 3.51
C ARG A 179 14.08 6.31 2.14
N GLN A 180 13.79 5.03 2.05
CA GLN A 180 13.38 4.36 0.82
C GLN A 180 12.52 3.15 1.09
N ALA A 181 11.85 2.67 0.04
CA ALA A 181 11.10 1.43 0.05
C ALA A 181 11.49 0.54 -1.12
N ILE A 182 11.44 -0.77 -0.86
CA ILE A 182 11.41 -1.80 -1.90
C ILE A 182 9.98 -2.27 -2.04
N ILE A 183 9.45 -2.23 -3.25
CA ILE A 183 8.12 -2.75 -3.60
C ILE A 183 8.31 -4.06 -4.34
N VAL A 184 7.49 -5.05 -3.99
CA VAL A 184 7.41 -6.32 -4.70
C VAL A 184 6.02 -6.50 -5.29
N MET A 185 5.95 -6.83 -6.58
CA MET A 185 4.71 -7.02 -7.33
C MET A 185 4.85 -8.21 -8.27
N ILE A 186 3.77 -8.91 -8.53
CA ILE A 186 3.69 -9.95 -9.56
C ILE A 186 2.76 -9.52 -10.69
N ARG A 187 3.03 -10.02 -11.89
CA ARG A 187 2.22 -9.78 -13.08
C ARG A 187 2.21 -11.01 -13.99
N GLY A 188 1.10 -11.28 -14.64
CA GLY A 188 1.02 -12.33 -15.67
C GLY A 188 1.89 -12.02 -16.88
N ILE A 189 2.50 -13.04 -17.50
CA ILE A 189 3.39 -12.85 -18.66
C ILE A 189 2.63 -12.60 -19.96
N ASN A 190 1.49 -13.28 -20.15
CA ASN A 190 0.64 -13.14 -21.35
C ASN A 190 -0.79 -12.71 -21.01
N TYR A 191 -1.06 -12.44 -19.73
CA TYR A 191 -2.39 -12.21 -19.22
C TYR A 191 -2.45 -10.91 -18.43
N GLU A 192 -3.56 -10.19 -18.57
CA GLU A 192 -3.76 -8.88 -17.97
C GLU A 192 -4.18 -9.02 -16.50
N TRP A 193 -3.22 -9.34 -15.64
CA TRP A 193 -3.40 -9.29 -14.19
C TRP A 193 -2.09 -8.90 -13.51
N LYS A 194 -2.21 -8.14 -12.40
CA LYS A 194 -1.09 -7.79 -11.53
C LYS A 194 -1.53 -7.74 -10.08
N GLN A 195 -0.57 -7.89 -9.17
CA GLN A 195 -0.82 -7.82 -7.74
C GLN A 195 0.45 -7.38 -7.01
N LYS A 196 0.37 -6.27 -6.27
CA LYS A 196 1.41 -5.93 -5.27
C LYS A 196 1.36 -6.97 -4.15
N ILE A 197 2.51 -7.53 -3.79
CA ILE A 197 2.59 -8.61 -2.78
C ILE A 197 3.22 -8.16 -1.47
N GLY A 198 3.99 -7.07 -1.49
CA GLY A 198 4.62 -6.53 -0.29
C GLY A 198 5.42 -5.26 -0.55
N TYR A 199 5.81 -4.61 0.54
CA TYR A 199 6.77 -3.51 0.52
C TYR A 199 7.64 -3.54 1.77
N TYR A 200 8.84 -2.99 1.70
CA TYR A 200 9.77 -2.91 2.84
C TYR A 200 10.20 -1.46 3.00
N LEU A 201 10.33 -0.97 4.24
CA LEU A 201 10.81 0.39 4.52
C LEU A 201 12.26 0.29 4.98
N LEU A 202 13.20 0.91 4.28
CA LEU A 202 14.62 0.74 4.56
C LEU A 202 15.30 2.08 4.87
N SER A 203 16.15 2.12 5.92
CA SER A 203 17.06 3.26 6.17
C SER A 203 18.22 3.25 5.16
N SER A 204 18.77 2.06 4.92
CA SER A 204 19.72 1.73 3.86
C SER A 204 19.34 0.38 3.24
N CYS A 205 19.59 0.22 1.94
CA CYS A 205 19.29 -1.02 1.24
C CYS A 205 20.61 -1.73 0.94
N THR A 206 20.87 -2.81 1.69
CA THR A 206 22.05 -3.64 1.48
C THR A 206 21.73 -4.79 0.52
N PHE A 207 22.77 -5.37 -0.06
CA PHE A 207 22.62 -6.58 -0.89
C PHE A 207 21.95 -7.74 -0.13
N SER A 208 22.28 -7.91 1.16
CA SER A 208 21.65 -8.93 2.01
C SER A 208 20.14 -8.71 2.15
N ASN A 209 19.71 -7.45 2.28
CA ASN A 209 18.27 -7.15 2.29
C ASN A 209 17.62 -7.52 0.97
N LEU A 210 18.23 -7.19 -0.18
CA LEU A 210 17.67 -7.52 -1.49
C LEU A 210 17.61 -9.03 -1.73
N ILE A 211 18.65 -9.80 -1.42
CA ILE A 211 18.57 -11.27 -1.49
C ILE A 211 17.42 -11.77 -0.64
N SER A 212 17.36 -11.35 0.63
CA SER A 212 16.34 -11.83 1.55
C SER A 212 14.93 -11.53 1.03
N ILE A 213 14.69 -10.31 0.55
CA ILE A 213 13.40 -9.88 -0.01
C ILE A 213 13.06 -10.67 -1.28
N VAL A 214 13.97 -10.72 -2.25
CA VAL A 214 13.72 -11.34 -3.56
C VAL A 214 13.54 -12.85 -3.40
N PHE A 215 14.42 -13.53 -2.67
CA PHE A 215 14.38 -14.99 -2.53
C PHE A 215 13.21 -15.45 -1.68
N SER A 216 12.89 -14.73 -0.59
CA SER A 216 11.68 -15.04 0.19
C SER A 216 10.41 -14.84 -0.62
N SER A 217 10.35 -13.77 -1.42
CA SER A 217 9.22 -13.53 -2.34
C SER A 217 9.05 -14.69 -3.33
N ILE A 218 10.15 -15.10 -3.97
CA ILE A 218 10.14 -16.20 -4.95
C ILE A 218 9.64 -17.50 -4.30
N ARG A 219 10.22 -17.88 -3.16
CA ARG A 219 9.85 -19.12 -2.44
C ARG A 219 8.39 -19.12 -2.00
N GLN A 220 7.90 -18.01 -1.45
CA GLN A 220 6.50 -17.93 -1.05
C GLN A 220 5.53 -18.01 -2.23
N LEU A 221 5.90 -17.46 -3.38
CA LEU A 221 5.11 -17.54 -4.61
C LEU A 221 5.11 -18.95 -5.19
N GLN A 222 6.26 -19.64 -5.17
CA GLN A 222 6.37 -21.05 -5.55
C GLN A 222 5.51 -21.95 -4.65
N ASN A 223 5.44 -21.66 -3.34
CA ASN A 223 4.57 -22.41 -2.40
C ASN A 223 3.07 -22.29 -2.69
N ILE A 224 2.67 -21.33 -3.53
CA ILE A 224 1.30 -21.18 -4.02
C ILE A 224 1.23 -21.42 -5.54
N ASP A 225 2.10 -22.27 -6.08
CA ASP A 225 2.07 -22.76 -7.46
C ASP A 225 2.35 -21.73 -8.57
N PHE A 226 2.82 -20.51 -8.24
CA PHE A 226 3.29 -19.59 -9.29
C PHE A 226 4.60 -20.04 -9.90
N ASN A 227 4.71 -19.80 -11.20
CA ASN A 227 5.92 -20.07 -11.96
C ASN A 227 6.58 -18.78 -12.41
N ILE A 228 7.56 -18.33 -11.63
CA ILE A 228 8.27 -17.06 -11.89
C ILE A 228 9.28 -17.28 -13.01
N LYS A 229 9.00 -16.76 -14.21
CA LYS A 229 9.91 -16.91 -15.36
C LYS A 229 10.94 -15.80 -15.45
N ALA A 230 10.60 -14.62 -14.95
CA ALA A 230 11.45 -13.47 -15.02
C ALA A 230 11.34 -12.57 -13.78
N LEU A 231 12.43 -11.86 -13.50
CA LEU A 231 12.50 -10.74 -12.57
C LEU A 231 12.73 -9.46 -13.37
N VAL A 232 11.86 -8.46 -13.15
CA VAL A 232 11.99 -7.12 -13.73
C VAL A 232 12.30 -6.11 -12.64
N SER A 233 13.37 -5.34 -12.82
CA SER A 233 13.82 -4.31 -11.87
C SER A 233 14.06 -2.96 -12.52
N ASP A 234 14.07 -1.89 -11.73
CA ASP A 234 14.62 -0.61 -12.19
C ASP A 234 16.16 -0.60 -12.16
N GLN A 235 16.73 0.54 -12.55
CA GLN A 235 18.17 0.77 -12.54
C GLN A 235 18.66 1.50 -11.28
N SER A 236 18.01 1.31 -10.12
CA SER A 236 18.57 1.80 -8.87
C SER A 236 19.97 1.20 -8.65
N LYS A 237 20.85 1.96 -7.99
CA LYS A 237 22.23 1.53 -7.74
C LYS A 237 22.27 0.18 -7.04
N GLU A 238 21.37 -0.03 -6.08
CA GLU A 238 21.26 -1.25 -5.29
C GLU A 238 20.76 -2.43 -6.13
N LEU A 239 19.79 -2.22 -7.02
CA LEU A 239 19.25 -3.29 -7.89
C LEU A 239 20.23 -3.66 -9.02
N VAL A 240 20.99 -2.70 -9.55
CA VAL A 240 22.12 -2.97 -10.46
C VAL A 240 23.23 -3.74 -9.74
N SER A 241 23.56 -3.36 -8.50
CA SER A 241 24.52 -4.11 -7.70
C SER A 241 24.03 -5.55 -7.44
N PHE A 242 22.73 -5.72 -7.15
CA PHE A 242 22.13 -7.04 -6.98
C PHE A 242 22.29 -7.91 -8.23
N SER A 243 22.00 -7.39 -9.43
CA SER A 243 22.14 -8.17 -10.67
C SER A 243 23.58 -8.64 -10.90
N ARG A 244 24.57 -7.77 -10.66
CA ARG A 244 26.00 -8.10 -10.74
C ARG A 244 26.39 -9.20 -9.77
N MET A 245 25.96 -9.09 -8.51
CA MET A 245 26.28 -10.09 -7.48
C MET A 245 25.56 -11.42 -7.72
N MET A 246 24.43 -11.40 -8.41
CA MET A 246 23.76 -12.61 -8.93
C MET A 246 24.42 -13.17 -10.20
N ASN A 247 25.56 -12.62 -10.64
CA ASN A 247 26.29 -12.96 -11.86
C ASN A 247 25.45 -12.83 -13.15
N VAL A 248 24.50 -11.89 -13.15
CA VAL A 248 23.71 -11.55 -14.34
C VAL A 248 24.56 -10.71 -15.29
N SER A 249 24.57 -11.09 -16.57
CA SER A 249 25.27 -10.37 -17.64
C SER A 249 24.55 -10.57 -18.98
N SER A 250 24.95 -9.85 -20.03
CA SER A 250 24.41 -10.06 -21.38
C SER A 250 24.64 -11.47 -21.93
N LYS A 251 25.66 -12.20 -21.45
CA LYS A 251 25.90 -13.61 -21.81
C LYS A 251 25.11 -14.60 -20.95
N LYS A 252 24.74 -14.18 -19.74
CA LYS A 252 23.99 -14.98 -18.77
C LYS A 252 22.92 -14.08 -18.14
N PRO A 253 21.81 -13.79 -18.84
CA PRO A 253 20.79 -12.84 -18.40
C PRO A 253 19.80 -13.50 -17.42
N TYR A 254 20.29 -14.33 -16.52
CA TYR A 254 19.48 -15.10 -15.58
C TYR A 254 20.29 -15.50 -14.36
N PHE A 255 19.60 -15.84 -13.29
CA PHE A 255 20.16 -16.50 -12.12
C PHE A 255 19.29 -17.70 -11.75
N ASP A 256 19.85 -18.63 -10.96
CA ASP A 256 19.17 -19.85 -10.55
C ASP A 256 18.89 -19.79 -9.04
N ILE A 257 17.68 -20.18 -8.63
CA ILE A 257 17.23 -20.27 -7.24
C ILE A 257 16.43 -21.55 -7.05
N ASP A 258 16.82 -22.38 -6.07
CA ASP A 258 16.14 -23.64 -5.73
C ASP A 258 15.86 -24.54 -6.96
N GLY A 259 16.79 -24.55 -7.94
CA GLY A 259 16.67 -25.33 -9.19
C GLY A 259 15.84 -24.66 -10.29
N GLN A 260 15.24 -23.50 -10.04
CA GLN A 260 14.52 -22.71 -11.04
C GLN A 260 15.38 -21.59 -11.60
N ARG A 261 15.42 -21.51 -12.94
CA ARG A 261 16.03 -20.38 -13.66
C ARG A 261 15.07 -19.21 -13.74
N ILE A 262 15.55 -18.03 -13.34
CA ILE A 262 14.80 -16.77 -13.43
C ILE A 262 15.56 -15.82 -14.35
N VAL A 263 14.93 -15.45 -15.45
CA VAL A 263 15.48 -14.47 -16.41
C VAL A 263 15.44 -13.08 -15.80
N TYR A 264 16.50 -12.30 -15.97
CA TYR A 264 16.60 -10.94 -15.45
C TYR A 264 16.44 -9.93 -16.59
N ILE A 265 15.54 -8.97 -16.42
CA ILE A 265 15.31 -7.90 -17.39
C ILE A 265 15.24 -6.57 -16.62
N PHE A 266 16.00 -5.56 -17.03
CA PHE A 266 15.76 -4.21 -16.52
C PHE A 266 14.52 -3.62 -17.20
N ASN A 267 13.69 -2.94 -16.41
CA ASN A 267 12.40 -2.37 -16.80
C ASN A 267 12.59 -1.39 -17.99
N PRO A 268 12.14 -1.75 -19.20
CA PRO A 268 12.44 -1.01 -20.43
C PRO A 268 12.05 0.49 -20.40
N PRO A 269 10.90 0.90 -19.82
CA PRO A 269 10.60 2.31 -19.57
C PRO A 269 11.67 3.09 -18.82
N THR A 270 12.19 2.51 -17.73
CA THR A 270 13.21 3.16 -16.92
C THR A 270 14.54 3.20 -17.65
N LEU A 271 14.85 2.16 -18.44
CA LEU A 271 16.00 2.17 -19.33
C LEU A 271 15.91 3.29 -20.37
N LEU A 272 14.77 3.43 -21.05
CA LEU A 272 14.56 4.48 -22.06
C LEU A 272 14.70 5.87 -21.45
N ARG A 273 14.18 6.06 -20.24
CA ARG A 273 14.35 7.30 -19.47
C ARG A 273 15.83 7.58 -19.18
N THR A 274 16.57 6.62 -18.65
CA THR A 274 18.01 6.78 -18.39
C THR A 274 18.78 7.04 -19.70
N THR A 275 18.41 6.39 -20.81
CA THR A 275 19.00 6.65 -22.13
C THR A 275 18.77 8.08 -22.57
N ARG A 276 17.56 8.64 -22.39
CA ARG A 276 17.28 10.06 -22.66
C ARG A 276 18.15 10.95 -21.79
N ASP A 277 18.24 10.68 -20.50
CA ASP A 277 18.99 11.51 -19.56
C ASP A 277 20.48 11.54 -19.91
N MET A 278 21.04 10.41 -20.34
CA MET A 278 22.43 10.34 -20.82
C MET A 278 22.60 11.04 -22.17
N PHE A 279 21.69 10.82 -23.12
CA PHE A 279 21.69 11.52 -24.41
C PHE A 279 21.59 13.05 -24.26
N PHE A 280 20.89 13.55 -23.24
CA PHE A 280 20.74 14.98 -23.00
C PHE A 280 21.98 15.62 -22.36
N LYS A 281 22.76 14.84 -21.60
CA LYS A 281 23.92 15.33 -20.84
C LYS A 281 25.24 15.12 -21.56
N HIS A 282 25.34 14.08 -22.39
CA HIS A 282 26.58 13.57 -22.94
C HIS A 282 26.47 13.33 -24.44
N SER A 283 27.62 13.21 -25.10
CA SER A 283 27.69 12.81 -26.51
C SER A 283 27.89 11.30 -26.61
N LEU A 284 27.13 10.64 -27.47
CA LEU A 284 27.24 9.19 -27.68
C LEU A 284 27.94 8.95 -29.00
N TYR A 285 29.06 8.24 -28.97
CA TYR A 285 29.84 7.88 -30.16
C TYR A 285 29.57 6.43 -30.54
N VAL A 286 29.28 6.18 -31.81
CA VAL A 286 29.05 4.84 -32.36
C VAL A 286 29.71 4.77 -33.74
N ASN A 287 30.71 3.92 -33.92
CA ASN A 287 31.40 3.73 -35.21
C ASN A 287 31.82 5.05 -35.89
N ASP A 288 32.51 5.91 -35.13
CA ASP A 288 32.95 7.26 -35.55
C ASP A 288 31.84 8.28 -35.83
N GLU A 289 30.56 7.89 -35.71
CA GLU A 289 29.43 8.81 -35.73
C GLU A 289 29.13 9.36 -34.34
N VAL A 290 28.66 10.61 -34.27
CA VAL A 290 28.35 11.30 -33.01
C VAL A 290 26.86 11.59 -32.93
N VAL A 291 26.25 11.14 -31.84
CA VAL A 291 24.86 11.40 -31.47
C VAL A 291 24.84 12.47 -30.39
N GLU A 292 24.19 13.60 -30.69
CA GLU A 292 24.22 14.79 -29.85
C GLU A 292 22.85 15.44 -29.73
N LYS A 293 22.51 15.88 -28.52
CA LYS A 293 21.25 16.59 -28.24
C LYS A 293 21.08 17.86 -29.08
N LYS A 294 22.18 18.54 -29.46
CA LYS A 294 22.13 19.83 -30.17
C LYS A 294 21.28 19.80 -31.44
N TYR A 295 21.23 18.68 -32.16
CA TYR A 295 20.41 18.56 -33.37
C TYR A 295 18.91 18.49 -33.05
N LEU A 296 18.55 17.94 -31.89
CA LEU A 296 17.18 17.97 -31.38
C LEU A 296 16.81 19.38 -30.92
N ASP A 297 17.73 20.13 -30.29
CA ASP A 297 17.51 21.53 -29.92
C ASP A 297 17.32 22.42 -31.16
N MET A 298 18.14 22.23 -32.21
CA MET A 298 17.99 22.92 -33.50
C MET A 298 16.63 22.66 -34.13
N TYR A 299 16.21 21.38 -34.16
CA TYR A 299 14.91 20.99 -34.68
C TYR A 299 13.76 21.62 -33.90
N TYR A 300 13.83 21.59 -32.56
CA TYR A 300 12.80 22.18 -31.70
C TYR A 300 12.67 23.70 -31.92
N ASN A 301 13.79 24.41 -32.03
CA ASN A 301 13.78 25.86 -32.28
C ASN A 301 13.15 26.21 -33.63
N ASP A 302 13.37 25.38 -34.66
CA ASP A 302 12.75 25.56 -35.97
C ASP A 302 11.24 25.33 -35.96
N ILE A 303 10.76 24.29 -35.24
CA ILE A 303 9.32 24.07 -35.06
C ILE A 303 8.65 25.27 -34.37
N MET A 304 9.34 25.89 -33.40
CA MET A 304 8.81 27.03 -32.66
C MET A 304 8.80 28.32 -33.48
N SER A 305 9.68 28.46 -34.47
CA SER A 305 9.72 29.62 -35.37
C SER A 305 8.82 29.46 -36.60
N ASN A 306 8.56 28.24 -37.05
CA ASN A 306 7.80 27.94 -38.27
C ASN A 306 6.47 27.21 -37.97
N SER A 307 5.33 27.89 -38.22
CA SER A 307 3.99 27.35 -37.95
C SER A 307 3.62 26.10 -38.74
N ASP A 308 4.23 25.88 -39.91
CA ASP A 308 3.84 24.80 -40.85
C ASP A 308 4.34 23.41 -40.44
N LEU A 309 5.37 23.32 -39.58
CA LEU A 309 5.89 22.06 -39.00
C LEU A 309 5.34 21.79 -37.59
N SER A 310 4.74 22.80 -36.95
CA SER A 310 4.22 22.73 -35.58
C SER A 310 3.03 21.80 -35.42
N SER A 311 2.23 21.59 -36.48
CA SER A 311 1.01 20.79 -36.41
C SER A 311 1.24 19.27 -36.41
N THR A 312 2.45 18.76 -36.68
CA THR A 312 2.70 17.32 -36.88
C THR A 312 3.46 16.62 -35.75
N VAL A 313 4.11 17.34 -34.83
CA VAL A 313 4.96 16.74 -33.79
C VAL A 313 4.69 17.34 -32.40
N GLU A 314 4.31 16.48 -31.44
CA GLU A 314 3.99 16.84 -30.04
C GLU A 314 5.24 17.12 -29.17
N LEU A 315 6.28 17.79 -29.68
CA LEU A 315 7.41 18.21 -28.85
C LEU A 315 7.12 19.57 -28.21
N THR A 316 7.23 19.61 -26.89
CA THR A 316 7.07 20.83 -26.08
C THR A 316 8.35 21.14 -25.33
N HIS A 317 8.45 22.34 -24.75
CA HIS A 317 9.60 22.73 -23.93
C HIS A 317 9.96 21.68 -22.86
N LYS A 318 8.96 21.03 -22.25
CA LYS A 318 9.16 19.98 -21.23
C LYS A 318 9.86 18.72 -21.75
N HIS A 319 9.77 18.46 -23.06
CA HIS A 319 10.46 17.32 -23.67
C HIS A 319 11.96 17.57 -23.82
N ILE A 320 12.32 18.82 -24.17
CA ILE A 320 13.70 19.21 -24.51
C ILE A 320 14.47 19.71 -23.29
N HIS A 321 13.77 20.45 -22.42
CA HIS A 321 14.29 21.00 -21.18
C HIS A 321 13.39 20.55 -20.01
N PRO A 322 13.46 19.26 -19.64
CA PRO A 322 12.64 18.73 -18.55
C PRO A 322 13.04 19.35 -17.21
N GLY A 323 12.05 19.76 -16.41
CA GLY A 323 12.27 20.03 -14.99
C GLY A 323 12.31 18.73 -14.16
N PRO A 324 12.51 18.80 -12.83
CA PRO A 324 12.66 17.60 -11.98
C PRO A 324 11.49 16.60 -12.07
N PHE A 325 10.25 17.07 -12.23
CA PHE A 325 9.08 16.21 -12.44
C PHE A 325 9.04 15.58 -13.83
N ASP A 326 9.47 16.33 -14.83
CA ASP A 326 9.43 15.93 -16.23
C ASP A 326 10.54 14.91 -16.53
N GLU A 327 11.68 14.99 -15.83
CA GLU A 327 12.75 13.99 -15.89
C GLU A 327 12.24 12.60 -15.46
N ILE A 328 11.37 12.52 -14.44
CA ILE A 328 10.86 11.22 -13.99
C ILE A 328 9.80 10.66 -14.96
N ASN A 329 9.19 11.50 -15.79
CA ASN A 329 8.08 11.15 -16.68
C ASN A 329 8.54 10.36 -17.91
N ILE A 330 8.18 9.09 -17.96
CA ILE A 330 8.49 8.16 -19.05
C ILE A 330 7.80 8.55 -20.36
N SER A 331 6.61 9.17 -20.32
CA SER A 331 5.90 9.61 -21.52
C SER A 331 6.75 10.59 -22.34
N LEU A 332 7.37 11.56 -21.65
CA LEU A 332 8.22 12.55 -22.31
C LEU A 332 9.45 11.89 -22.95
N ALA A 333 10.08 10.91 -22.26
CA ALA A 333 11.18 10.14 -22.85
C ALA A 333 10.74 9.34 -24.08
N THR A 334 9.56 8.73 -24.02
CA THR A 334 9.02 7.94 -25.13
C THR A 334 8.71 8.82 -26.34
N GLN A 335 8.18 10.03 -26.12
CA GLN A 335 7.87 11.00 -27.18
C GLN A 335 9.15 11.56 -27.83
N VAL A 336 10.21 11.81 -27.05
CA VAL A 336 11.53 12.22 -27.57
C VAL A 336 12.11 11.14 -28.50
N PHE A 337 11.99 9.87 -28.13
CA PHE A 337 12.44 8.73 -28.93
C PHE A 337 11.34 8.14 -29.82
N SER A 338 10.46 8.98 -30.39
CA SER A 338 9.39 8.50 -31.27
C SER A 338 9.82 8.47 -32.74
N GLY A 339 9.22 7.55 -33.51
CA GLY A 339 9.44 7.47 -34.96
C GLY A 339 9.05 8.76 -35.70
N SER A 340 7.97 9.41 -35.28
CA SER A 340 7.51 10.67 -35.88
C SER A 340 8.51 11.82 -35.68
N VAL A 341 9.19 11.89 -34.53
CA VAL A 341 10.28 12.86 -34.31
C VAL A 341 11.45 12.57 -35.25
N ALA A 342 11.87 11.30 -35.37
CA ALA A 342 12.96 10.93 -36.27
C ALA A 342 12.64 11.24 -37.75
N GLU A 343 11.44 10.88 -38.21
CA GLU A 343 10.98 11.17 -39.57
C GLU A 343 10.91 12.67 -39.85
N SER A 344 10.40 13.46 -38.91
CA SER A 344 10.29 14.90 -39.08
C SER A 344 11.65 15.59 -39.07
N MET A 345 12.58 15.14 -38.22
CA MET A 345 13.98 15.60 -38.26
C MET A 345 14.65 15.22 -39.59
N PHE A 346 14.36 14.04 -40.14
CA PHE A 346 14.87 13.63 -41.46
C PHE A 346 14.34 14.54 -42.59
N VAL A 347 13.05 14.89 -42.57
CA VAL A 347 12.48 15.86 -43.50
C VAL A 347 13.12 17.24 -43.34
N ALA A 348 13.34 17.69 -42.10
CA ALA A 348 14.02 18.96 -41.82
C ALA A 348 15.46 18.96 -42.37
N MET A 349 16.19 17.85 -42.22
CA MET A 349 17.53 17.69 -42.81
C MET A 349 17.50 17.77 -44.34
N ASN A 350 16.56 17.08 -44.99
CA ASN A 350 16.41 17.13 -46.46
C ASN A 350 16.00 18.51 -46.99
N ARG A 351 15.35 19.33 -46.15
CA ARG A 351 15.02 20.74 -46.45
C ARG A 351 16.18 21.71 -46.19
N GLY A 352 17.31 21.22 -45.68
CA GLY A 352 18.47 22.04 -45.33
C GLY A 352 18.33 22.82 -44.00
N ILE A 353 17.33 22.49 -43.18
CA ILE A 353 17.12 23.08 -41.85
C ILE A 353 18.11 22.48 -40.85
N LEU A 354 18.30 21.15 -40.91
CA LEU A 354 19.32 20.46 -40.14
C LEU A 354 20.52 20.10 -41.03
N PRO A 355 21.76 20.14 -40.49
CA PRO A 355 22.94 19.70 -41.23
C PRO A 355 22.95 18.18 -41.42
N LEU A 356 23.68 17.69 -42.43
CA LEU A 356 23.87 16.25 -42.66
C LEU A 356 24.48 15.52 -41.45
N SER A 357 25.23 16.23 -40.60
CA SER A 357 25.77 15.70 -39.35
C SER A 357 24.70 15.35 -38.31
N ALA A 358 23.42 15.71 -38.52
CA ALA A 358 22.30 15.28 -37.69
C ALA A 358 21.87 13.82 -37.95
N GLN A 359 22.27 13.23 -39.09
CA GLN A 359 21.85 11.88 -39.50
C GLN A 359 22.08 10.80 -38.43
N PRO A 360 23.22 10.74 -37.72
CA PRO A 360 23.42 9.74 -36.68
C PRO A 360 22.43 9.87 -35.52
N THR A 361 22.10 11.11 -35.14
CA THR A 361 21.12 11.39 -34.08
C THR A 361 19.71 10.97 -34.50
N ILE A 362 19.33 11.24 -35.75
CA ILE A 362 18.05 10.82 -36.32
C ILE A 362 17.95 9.29 -36.35
N ASN A 363 19.02 8.61 -36.81
CA ASN A 363 19.10 7.15 -36.83
C ASN A 363 19.00 6.58 -35.41
N PHE A 364 19.70 7.15 -34.45
CA PHE A 364 19.65 6.73 -33.05
C PHE A 364 18.24 6.84 -32.46
N ILE A 365 17.56 7.98 -32.67
CA ILE A 365 16.18 8.18 -32.20
C ILE A 365 15.24 7.10 -32.79
N ASN A 366 15.31 6.84 -34.09
CA ASN A 366 14.50 5.81 -34.75
C ASN A 366 14.86 4.39 -34.27
N ASN A 367 16.13 4.11 -34.03
CA ASN A 367 16.60 2.82 -33.55
C ASN A 367 16.11 2.54 -32.12
N MET A 368 16.14 3.55 -31.25
CA MET A 368 15.57 3.48 -29.90
C MET A 368 14.04 3.33 -29.93
N HIS A 369 13.35 4.04 -30.83
CA HIS A 369 11.90 3.87 -31.05
C HIS A 369 11.54 2.42 -31.33
N LYS A 370 12.17 1.83 -32.36
CA LYS A 370 11.94 0.44 -32.78
C LYS A 370 12.32 -0.57 -31.69
N LEU A 371 13.39 -0.31 -30.95
CA LEU A 371 13.80 -1.16 -29.82
C LEU A 371 12.72 -1.14 -28.73
N PHE A 372 12.29 0.04 -28.32
CA PHE A 372 11.26 0.17 -27.28
C PHE A 372 9.92 -0.43 -27.73
N ASP A 373 9.57 -0.28 -29.01
CA ASP A 373 8.39 -0.91 -29.60
C ASP A 373 8.43 -2.44 -29.52
N ILE A 374 9.60 -3.09 -29.61
CA ILE A 374 9.72 -4.54 -29.37
C ILE A 374 9.37 -4.90 -27.92
N PHE A 375 9.74 -4.05 -26.95
CA PHE A 375 9.41 -4.24 -25.54
C PHE A 375 7.99 -3.75 -25.16
N LYS A 376 7.28 -3.11 -26.08
CA LYS A 376 5.91 -2.60 -25.90
C LYS A 376 4.88 -3.28 -26.80
N ASN A 377 5.28 -4.02 -27.82
CA ASN A 377 4.35 -4.68 -28.72
C ASN A 377 4.59 -6.19 -28.71
N PRO A 378 3.56 -7.00 -29.03
CA PRO A 378 3.67 -8.44 -28.91
C PRO A 378 4.90 -8.99 -29.67
N PHE A 379 5.78 -9.66 -28.95
CA PHE A 379 7.00 -10.26 -29.48
C PHE A 379 6.69 -11.63 -30.07
N LYS A 380 7.09 -11.82 -31.32
CA LYS A 380 6.86 -13.04 -32.10
C LYS A 380 8.16 -13.71 -32.52
N ASN A 381 9.29 -13.09 -32.19
CA ASN A 381 10.62 -13.53 -32.59
C ASN A 381 10.77 -13.72 -34.11
N ILE A 382 10.15 -12.81 -34.88
CA ILE A 382 10.27 -12.76 -36.36
C ILE A 382 11.62 -12.15 -36.76
N THR A 383 12.04 -12.38 -38.01
CA THR A 383 13.32 -11.92 -38.57
C THR A 383 13.55 -10.42 -38.33
N LEU A 384 12.56 -9.57 -38.61
CA LEU A 384 12.66 -8.12 -38.37
C LEU A 384 12.96 -7.77 -36.90
N GLN A 385 12.34 -8.46 -35.95
CA GLN A 385 12.59 -8.22 -34.53
C GLN A 385 13.98 -8.72 -34.13
N LYS A 386 14.39 -9.90 -34.60
CA LYS A 386 15.72 -10.47 -34.34
C LYS A 386 16.83 -9.59 -34.90
N ASP A 387 16.71 -9.17 -36.15
CA ASP A 387 17.68 -8.34 -36.83
C ASP A 387 17.83 -7.00 -36.12
N HIS A 388 16.72 -6.39 -35.69
CA HIS A 388 16.76 -5.14 -34.93
C HIS A 388 17.38 -5.32 -33.53
N LEU A 389 17.06 -6.41 -32.82
CA LEU A 389 17.71 -6.71 -31.53
C LEU A 389 19.22 -6.95 -31.69
N SER A 390 19.64 -7.62 -32.77
CA SER A 390 21.05 -7.82 -33.11
C SER A 390 21.74 -6.49 -33.43
N LEU A 391 21.10 -5.65 -34.25
CA LEU A 391 21.58 -4.31 -34.59
C LEU A 391 21.81 -3.48 -33.32
N MET A 392 20.83 -3.44 -32.42
CA MET A 392 20.93 -2.69 -31.16
C MET A 392 21.99 -3.28 -30.23
N THR A 393 22.16 -4.60 -30.22
CA THR A 393 23.21 -5.26 -29.43
C THR A 393 24.60 -4.81 -29.88
N GLU A 394 24.85 -4.76 -31.19
CA GLU A 394 26.14 -4.28 -31.72
C GLU A 394 26.31 -2.78 -31.50
N LEU A 395 25.26 -1.98 -31.71
CA LEU A 395 25.25 -0.55 -31.43
C LEU A 395 25.68 -0.26 -29.99
N PHE A 396 25.09 -0.93 -28.99
CA PHE A 396 25.45 -0.73 -27.58
C PHE A 396 26.84 -1.24 -27.21
N LYS A 397 27.34 -2.30 -27.86
CA LYS A 397 28.72 -2.78 -27.63
C LYS A 397 29.77 -1.82 -28.15
N GLN A 398 29.48 -1.11 -29.23
CA GLN A 398 30.37 -0.16 -29.89
C GLN A 398 30.22 1.27 -29.35
N MET A 399 29.22 1.50 -28.50
CA MET A 399 28.91 2.83 -27.97
C MET A 399 29.94 3.26 -26.93
N THR A 400 30.47 4.47 -27.09
CA THR A 400 31.19 5.19 -26.04
C THR A 400 30.44 6.47 -25.65
N VAL A 401 30.50 6.83 -24.36
CA VAL A 401 29.82 8.00 -23.80
C VAL A 401 30.85 8.98 -23.30
N ILE A 402 30.85 10.17 -23.91
CA ILE A 402 31.80 11.24 -23.59
C ILE A 402 31.07 12.36 -22.84
N ASP A 403 31.61 12.74 -21.69
CA ASP A 403 31.11 13.87 -20.93
C ASP A 403 31.45 15.20 -21.63
N ASN A 404 30.42 15.95 -22.00
CA ASN A 404 30.54 17.20 -22.73
C ASN A 404 31.31 18.28 -21.94
N SER A 405 31.32 18.20 -20.60
CA SER A 405 31.93 19.22 -19.74
C SER A 405 33.46 19.13 -19.66
N ASN A 406 34.00 17.91 -19.62
CA ASN A 406 35.43 17.64 -19.41
C ASN A 406 36.06 16.74 -20.48
N GLN A 407 35.27 16.31 -21.48
CA GLN A 407 35.67 15.43 -22.58
C GLN A 407 36.22 14.07 -22.14
N SER A 408 35.80 13.59 -20.96
CA SER A 408 36.22 12.28 -20.44
C SER A 408 35.30 11.15 -20.91
N ASP A 409 35.89 9.97 -21.15
CA ASP A 409 35.14 8.75 -21.39
C ASP A 409 34.55 8.21 -20.07
N ILE A 410 33.23 8.26 -19.99
CA ILE A 410 32.44 7.81 -18.83
C ILE A 410 31.67 6.52 -19.12
N THR A 411 31.98 5.82 -20.21
CA THR A 411 31.27 4.60 -20.66
C THR A 411 31.19 3.55 -19.56
N TYR A 412 32.24 3.42 -18.74
CA TYR A 412 32.27 2.44 -17.64
C TYR A 412 31.35 2.79 -16.46
N ILE A 413 30.93 4.05 -16.33
CA ILE A 413 30.09 4.56 -15.24
C ILE A 413 28.60 4.44 -15.60
N VAL A 414 28.27 4.53 -16.89
CA VAL A 414 26.87 4.55 -17.34
C VAL A 414 26.25 3.15 -17.35
N GLU A 415 25.08 3.02 -16.73
CA GLU A 415 24.44 1.71 -16.54
C GLU A 415 23.44 1.33 -17.64
N PHE A 416 22.99 2.30 -18.47
CA PHE A 416 21.94 2.03 -19.48
C PHE A 416 22.42 1.11 -20.61
N ILE A 417 23.70 1.19 -21.01
CA ILE A 417 24.28 0.33 -22.06
C ILE A 417 24.19 -1.14 -21.64
N ASN A 418 24.77 -1.46 -20.48
CA ASN A 418 24.72 -2.82 -19.93
C ASN A 418 23.28 -3.24 -19.61
N GLY A 419 22.45 -2.30 -19.13
CA GLY A 419 21.03 -2.51 -18.89
C GLY A 419 20.27 -2.99 -20.14
N TRP A 420 20.45 -2.33 -21.28
CA TRP A 420 19.86 -2.75 -22.55
C TRP A 420 20.43 -4.08 -23.05
N LEU A 421 21.75 -4.29 -22.96
CA LEU A 421 22.37 -5.55 -23.37
C LEU A 421 21.84 -6.75 -22.57
N ILE A 422 21.66 -6.58 -21.25
CA ILE A 422 21.03 -7.60 -20.39
C ILE A 422 19.56 -7.79 -20.76
N SER A 423 18.79 -6.72 -20.93
CA SER A 423 17.36 -6.82 -21.24
C SER A 423 17.08 -7.44 -22.63
N ILE A 424 17.89 -7.14 -23.65
CA ILE A 424 17.78 -7.75 -24.99
C ILE A 424 18.05 -9.25 -24.89
N SER A 425 19.16 -9.63 -24.27
CA SER A 425 19.52 -11.04 -24.07
C SER A 425 18.49 -11.77 -23.19
N GLY A 426 17.97 -11.10 -22.17
CA GLY A 426 16.92 -11.58 -21.29
C GLY A 426 15.61 -11.82 -22.05
N LEU A 427 15.17 -10.90 -22.92
CA LEU A 427 13.98 -11.12 -23.74
C LEU A 427 14.10 -12.36 -24.64
N ILE A 428 15.26 -12.53 -25.28
CA ILE A 428 15.55 -13.70 -26.13
C ILE A 428 15.53 -14.98 -25.28
N THR A 429 16.22 -14.97 -24.14
CA THR A 429 16.29 -16.12 -23.22
C THR A 429 14.91 -16.47 -22.63
N LEU A 430 14.10 -15.47 -22.30
CA LEU A 430 12.74 -15.65 -21.80
C LEU A 430 11.85 -16.30 -22.87
N TRP A 431 11.93 -15.82 -24.11
CA TRP A 431 11.24 -16.43 -25.24
C TRP A 431 11.60 -17.91 -25.42
N GLU A 432 12.89 -18.24 -25.35
CA GLU A 432 13.36 -19.63 -25.43
C GLU A 432 12.87 -20.49 -24.25
N THR A 433 12.88 -19.93 -23.03
CA THR A 433 12.45 -20.62 -21.79
C THR A 433 10.96 -20.91 -21.77
N LEU A 434 10.16 -20.05 -22.40
CA LEU A 434 8.71 -20.28 -22.59
C LEU A 434 8.42 -21.34 -23.65
N ASN A 435 9.47 -21.84 -24.32
CA ASN A 435 9.51 -22.93 -25.29
C ASN A 435 8.30 -22.94 -26.26
N PRO A 436 8.11 -21.87 -27.04
CA PRO A 436 7.01 -21.76 -27.99
C PRO A 436 7.13 -22.75 -29.15
N THR A 437 8.17 -23.60 -29.21
CA THR A 437 8.36 -24.59 -30.29
C THR A 437 7.20 -25.60 -30.40
N ILE A 438 6.43 -25.79 -29.33
CA ILE A 438 5.19 -26.59 -29.32
C ILE A 438 4.02 -25.83 -29.96
N ASN A 439 4.05 -24.48 -29.96
CA ASN A 439 3.00 -23.62 -30.51
C ASN A 439 3.57 -22.51 -31.41
N ARG A 440 3.54 -22.74 -32.73
CA ARG A 440 4.03 -21.79 -33.76
C ARG A 440 3.30 -20.44 -33.75
N GLU A 441 2.14 -20.33 -33.11
CA GLU A 441 1.36 -19.10 -32.96
C GLU A 441 1.58 -18.39 -31.62
N TYR A 442 2.51 -18.88 -30.79
CA TYR A 442 2.79 -18.24 -29.52
C TYR A 442 3.27 -16.81 -29.72
N VAL A 443 2.75 -15.91 -28.87
CA VAL A 443 3.13 -14.51 -28.85
C VAL A 443 3.40 -14.15 -27.40
N LEU A 444 4.54 -13.50 -27.16
CA LEU A 444 4.92 -12.99 -25.86
C LEU A 444 4.46 -11.53 -25.75
N CYS A 445 3.57 -11.25 -24.81
CA CYS A 445 3.08 -9.90 -24.57
C CYS A 445 4.13 -9.10 -23.77
N THR A 446 5.16 -8.57 -24.43
CA THR A 446 6.25 -7.80 -23.79
C THR A 446 5.78 -6.53 -23.08
N ASN A 447 4.60 -6.01 -23.42
CA ASN A 447 3.88 -5.01 -22.62
C ASN A 447 3.81 -5.35 -21.13
N TRP A 448 3.77 -6.63 -20.77
CA TRP A 448 3.69 -7.07 -19.39
C TRP A 448 5.07 -7.21 -18.72
N LEU A 449 6.16 -6.94 -19.45
CA LEU A 449 7.54 -6.73 -18.95
C LEU A 449 7.86 -5.24 -18.76
N ASN A 450 6.91 -4.38 -19.13
CA ASN A 450 7.00 -2.92 -19.09
C ASN A 450 6.02 -2.42 -18.02
N GLU A 451 6.52 -1.79 -16.96
CA GLU A 451 5.65 -1.15 -15.98
C GLU A 451 6.17 0.24 -15.59
N ASP A 452 5.38 1.27 -15.85
CA ASP A 452 5.59 2.60 -15.29
C ASP A 452 4.96 2.65 -13.88
N LEU A 453 5.75 2.21 -12.90
CA LEU A 453 5.32 2.25 -11.51
C LEU A 453 5.21 3.69 -11.01
N LEU A 454 6.18 4.56 -11.33
CA LEU A 454 6.32 5.89 -10.71
C LEU A 454 5.15 6.83 -11.01
N VAL A 455 4.55 6.77 -12.21
CA VAL A 455 3.37 7.59 -12.54
C VAL A 455 2.20 7.34 -11.59
N ASN A 456 2.10 6.13 -11.01
CA ASN A 456 1.05 5.81 -10.05
C ASN A 456 1.36 6.28 -8.61
N TRP A 457 2.62 6.61 -8.30
CA TRP A 457 3.07 6.98 -6.96
C TRP A 457 3.05 8.50 -6.73
N PHE A 458 3.30 9.29 -7.76
CA PHE A 458 3.33 10.75 -7.68
C PHE A 458 2.09 11.37 -8.32
N ASP A 459 1.31 12.14 -7.53
CA ASP A 459 0.11 12.81 -8.02
C ASP A 459 0.50 14.08 -8.79
N LYS A 460 0.15 14.13 -10.09
CA LYS A 460 0.48 15.25 -11.00
C LYS A 460 -0.13 16.60 -10.59
N SER A 461 -1.10 16.62 -9.67
CA SER A 461 -1.84 17.81 -9.28
C SER A 461 -1.19 18.64 -8.16
N ASN A 462 -0.23 18.10 -7.41
CA ASN A 462 0.41 18.80 -6.29
C ASN A 462 1.91 19.00 -6.55
N VAL A 463 2.28 20.18 -7.03
CA VAL A 463 3.66 20.59 -7.31
C VAL A 463 4.54 20.60 -6.03
N ASN A 464 3.94 20.67 -4.85
CA ASN A 464 4.64 20.64 -3.55
C ASN A 464 4.96 19.22 -3.04
N ASP A 465 4.39 18.15 -3.62
CA ASP A 465 4.61 16.75 -3.20
C ASP A 465 5.76 16.09 -3.98
N LEU A 466 6.85 16.82 -4.28
CA LEU A 466 8.08 16.25 -4.89
C LEU A 466 8.70 15.13 -4.05
N LYS A 467 8.39 15.13 -2.75
CA LYS A 467 8.90 14.17 -1.80
C LYS A 467 7.72 13.56 -1.07
N LEU A 468 7.29 12.41 -1.57
CA LEU A 468 6.49 11.47 -0.80
C LEU A 468 7.20 11.27 0.55
N ASN A 469 6.46 11.27 1.66
CA ASN A 469 7.00 10.84 2.95
C ASN A 469 6.57 9.41 3.27
N SER A 470 7.15 8.80 4.31
CA SER A 470 6.91 7.39 4.65
C SER A 470 5.42 7.05 4.84
N ILE A 471 4.63 7.91 5.49
CA ILE A 471 3.21 7.66 5.76
C ILE A 471 2.35 7.86 4.49
N GLN A 472 2.67 8.85 3.67
CA GLN A 472 2.03 9.03 2.36
C GLN A 472 2.32 7.81 1.47
N PHE A 473 3.56 7.29 1.47
CA PHE A 473 3.93 6.07 0.78
C PHE A 473 3.09 4.88 1.24
N VAL A 474 3.03 4.59 2.55
CA VAL A 474 2.23 3.47 3.08
C VAL A 474 0.76 3.61 2.70
N ARG A 475 0.19 4.81 2.78
CA ARG A 475 -1.20 5.07 2.37
C ARG A 475 -1.41 4.83 0.87
N LYS A 476 -0.51 5.34 0.02
CA LYS A 476 -0.58 5.14 -1.44
C LYS A 476 -0.39 3.67 -1.80
N PHE A 477 0.53 2.95 -1.14
CA PHE A 477 0.69 1.51 -1.31
C PHE A 477 -0.61 0.78 -1.00
N ASN A 478 -1.27 1.06 0.13
CA ASN A 478 -2.53 0.43 0.50
C ASN A 478 -3.64 0.71 -0.54
N ILE A 479 -3.72 1.95 -1.04
CA ILE A 479 -4.69 2.31 -2.10
C ILE A 479 -4.40 1.54 -3.39
N LEU A 480 -3.14 1.51 -3.84
CA LEU A 480 -2.73 0.83 -5.06
C LEU A 480 -2.84 -0.69 -4.95
N PHE A 481 -2.54 -1.26 -3.78
CA PHE A 481 -2.78 -2.66 -3.49
C PHE A 481 -4.26 -2.99 -3.60
N CYS A 482 -5.13 -2.17 -2.99
CA CYS A 482 -6.57 -2.36 -3.10
C CYS A 482 -7.03 -2.19 -4.56
N LYS A 483 -6.46 -1.25 -5.31
CA LYS A 483 -6.78 -1.09 -6.74
C LYS A 483 -6.46 -2.36 -7.53
N ASP A 484 -5.26 -2.92 -7.38
CA ASP A 484 -4.85 -4.16 -8.05
C ASP A 484 -5.66 -5.37 -7.55
N TYR A 485 -6.03 -5.36 -6.27
CA TYR A 485 -6.88 -6.36 -5.64
C TYR A 485 -8.25 -6.42 -6.31
N PHE A 486 -8.86 -5.26 -6.55
CA PHE A 486 -10.16 -5.16 -7.23
C PHE A 486 -10.04 -5.11 -8.75
N GLN A 487 -8.84 -5.12 -9.33
CA GLN A 487 -8.69 -5.11 -10.78
C GLN A 487 -9.07 -6.49 -11.32
N TYR A 488 -9.89 -6.48 -12.38
CA TYR A 488 -10.35 -7.68 -13.09
C TYR A 488 -9.18 -8.60 -13.41
N ILE A 489 -9.39 -9.88 -13.15
CA ILE A 489 -8.51 -10.95 -13.56
C ILE A 489 -9.23 -11.66 -14.71
N PRO A 490 -8.52 -12.08 -15.76
CA PRO A 490 -9.10 -13.02 -16.70
C PRO A 490 -9.46 -14.32 -15.95
N GLY A 491 -10.74 -14.44 -15.57
CA GLY A 491 -11.34 -15.76 -15.47
C GLY A 491 -11.35 -16.39 -16.86
N PRO A 492 -11.40 -17.72 -16.98
CA PRO A 492 -11.66 -18.34 -18.28
C PRO A 492 -12.94 -17.74 -18.87
N ASN A 493 -13.09 -17.83 -20.19
CA ASN A 493 -14.34 -17.50 -20.89
C ASN A 493 -15.46 -18.38 -20.32
N PHE A 494 -16.05 -17.94 -19.21
CA PHE A 494 -16.98 -18.71 -18.42
C PHE A 494 -18.37 -18.53 -19.02
N ASN A 495 -18.75 -19.50 -19.86
CA ASN A 495 -20.12 -19.96 -19.97
C ASN A 495 -20.48 -20.85 -18.74
N GLU A 496 -19.96 -20.55 -17.55
CA GLU A 496 -20.31 -21.30 -16.34
C GLU A 496 -21.60 -20.73 -15.76
N ASP A 497 -22.60 -21.60 -15.61
CA ASP A 497 -23.86 -21.25 -14.97
C ASP A 497 -23.64 -20.88 -13.50
N LEU A 498 -24.50 -19.99 -13.02
CA LEU A 498 -24.51 -19.44 -11.66
C LEU A 498 -24.42 -20.50 -10.55
N GLY A 499 -24.96 -21.70 -10.80
CA GLY A 499 -24.87 -22.85 -9.90
C GLY A 499 -23.44 -23.37 -9.70
N GLN A 500 -22.58 -23.32 -10.70
CA GLN A 500 -21.18 -23.75 -10.57
C GLN A 500 -20.34 -22.76 -9.78
N ILE A 501 -20.58 -21.45 -9.92
CA ILE A 501 -19.92 -20.41 -9.14
C ILE A 501 -20.29 -20.54 -7.66
N ILE A 502 -21.58 -20.68 -7.34
CA ILE A 502 -22.06 -20.87 -5.97
C ILE A 502 -21.50 -22.17 -5.39
N ARG A 503 -21.46 -23.25 -6.18
CA ARG A 503 -20.86 -24.51 -5.77
C ARG A 503 -19.37 -24.37 -5.50
N LYS A 504 -18.59 -23.68 -6.34
CA LYS A 504 -17.16 -23.40 -6.07
C LYS A 504 -16.95 -22.58 -4.80
N ILE A 505 -17.80 -21.58 -4.55
CA ILE A 505 -17.76 -20.79 -3.31
C ILE A 505 -18.04 -21.68 -2.09
N ASN A 506 -18.91 -22.69 -2.21
CA ASN A 506 -19.23 -23.63 -1.14
C ASN A 506 -18.21 -24.79 -0.99
N ASP A 507 -17.67 -25.31 -2.10
CA ASP A 507 -16.78 -26.49 -2.20
C ASP A 507 -15.33 -26.14 -1.87
N GLN A 508 -14.89 -24.92 -2.21
CA GLN A 508 -13.73 -24.36 -1.54
C GLN A 508 -14.18 -24.12 -0.12
N PRO A 509 -13.52 -24.71 0.88
CA PRO A 509 -13.90 -24.40 2.22
C PRO A 509 -13.58 -22.89 2.36
N LEU A 510 -14.64 -22.09 2.39
CA LEU A 510 -14.69 -20.86 3.15
C LEU A 510 -14.47 -21.19 4.65
N SER A 511 -13.67 -22.21 4.99
CA SER A 511 -13.30 -22.60 6.35
C SER A 511 -12.44 -21.50 6.88
N ASN A 512 -13.03 -20.64 7.71
CA ASN A 512 -12.38 -19.65 8.55
C ASN A 512 -11.46 -18.63 7.87
N ASN A 513 -10.76 -18.89 6.76
CA ASN A 513 -9.75 -18.01 6.19
C ASN A 513 -10.37 -16.83 5.45
N ILE A 514 -11.46 -17.02 4.66
CA ILE A 514 -12.21 -15.87 4.12
C ILE A 514 -13.12 -15.20 5.16
N PHE A 515 -13.68 -15.99 6.08
CA PHE A 515 -14.36 -15.43 7.25
C PHE A 515 -13.39 -14.61 8.13
N ASN A 516 -12.09 -14.93 8.12
CA ASN A 516 -10.94 -14.19 8.66
C ASN A 516 -10.30 -13.20 7.66
N ILE A 517 -10.88 -13.04 6.46
CA ILE A 517 -10.42 -12.06 5.47
C ILE A 517 -11.16 -10.73 5.63
N THR A 518 -12.41 -10.70 6.13
CA THR A 518 -13.04 -9.41 6.56
C THR A 518 -13.52 -9.38 8.02
N SER A 519 -13.52 -10.50 8.73
CA SER A 519 -13.11 -10.39 10.12
C SER A 519 -11.59 -10.34 10.04
N PRO A 520 -10.86 -9.34 10.55
CA PRO A 520 -9.70 -9.79 11.31
C PRO A 520 -10.33 -10.78 12.28
N GLN A 521 -9.97 -12.06 12.16
CA GLN A 521 -10.18 -13.01 13.21
C GLN A 521 -10.06 -12.20 14.50
N GLN A 522 -11.05 -12.27 15.38
CA GLN A 522 -10.83 -11.87 16.75
C GLN A 522 -9.77 -12.78 17.42
N HIS A 523 -8.70 -13.16 16.72
CA HIS A 523 -7.39 -12.74 17.19
C HIS A 523 -7.40 -11.20 17.33
N TYR A 524 -8.02 -10.74 18.41
CA TYR A 524 -7.31 -9.89 19.33
C TYR A 524 -5.97 -10.58 19.70
N LEU A 525 -5.04 -10.75 18.76
CA LEU A 525 -3.63 -10.65 19.10
C LEU A 525 -3.33 -9.20 19.52
N PHE A 526 -4.21 -8.26 19.16
CA PHE A 526 -4.22 -6.90 19.66
C PHE A 526 -5.62 -6.48 20.10
N LYS A 527 -5.95 -6.71 21.38
CA LYS A 527 -6.82 -5.81 22.16
C LYS A 527 -6.09 -4.46 22.24
N CYS A 528 -6.05 -3.73 21.13
CA CYS A 528 -5.51 -2.39 21.16
C CYS A 528 -6.63 -1.47 21.59
N SER A 529 -6.75 -1.27 22.91
CA SER A 529 -7.49 -0.13 23.44
C SER A 529 -6.57 1.08 23.23
N PRO A 530 -6.82 1.95 22.23
CA PRO A 530 -6.01 3.14 22.08
C PRO A 530 -6.08 3.94 23.37
N ILE A 531 -4.97 4.58 23.77
CA ILE A 531 -4.99 5.50 24.90
C ILE A 531 -6.07 6.57 24.63
N VAL A 532 -7.12 6.54 25.44
CA VAL A 532 -8.22 7.49 25.40
C VAL A 532 -7.80 8.75 26.15
N ILE A 533 -7.94 9.88 25.47
CA ILE A 533 -7.75 11.23 26.00
C ILE A 533 -8.93 12.08 25.55
N ASP A 534 -9.33 13.06 26.35
CA ASP A 534 -10.55 13.84 26.09
C ASP A 534 -10.39 14.79 24.90
N THR A 535 -9.25 15.48 24.80
CA THR A 535 -8.97 16.42 23.71
C THR A 535 -7.51 16.35 23.24
N PRO A 536 -7.22 16.44 21.92
CA PRO A 536 -5.87 16.45 21.37
C PRO A 536 -5.28 17.87 21.23
N ASP A 537 -5.70 18.78 22.09
CA ASP A 537 -5.33 20.21 22.09
C ASP A 537 -3.84 20.46 22.31
N TYR A 538 -3.15 19.54 22.99
CA TYR A 538 -1.69 19.54 23.17
C TYR A 538 -0.89 19.67 21.86
N ARG A 539 -1.47 19.33 20.70
CA ARG A 539 -0.81 19.49 19.39
C ARG A 539 -0.60 20.95 18.99
N ASN A 540 -1.38 21.86 19.55
CA ASN A 540 -1.35 23.28 19.26
C ASN A 540 -0.61 24.09 20.34
N VAL A 541 -0.15 23.43 21.42
CA VAL A 541 0.54 24.09 22.53
C VAL A 541 2.03 24.21 22.20
N SER A 542 2.54 25.44 22.19
CA SER A 542 3.97 25.71 22.09
C SER A 542 4.60 25.74 23.49
N PHE A 543 5.28 24.66 23.87
CA PHE A 543 6.06 24.64 25.12
C PHE A 543 7.36 25.45 24.93
N PRO A 544 7.70 26.37 25.84
CA PRO A 544 8.93 27.16 25.74
C PRO A 544 10.19 26.29 25.93
N ASN A 545 11.26 26.60 25.19
CA ASN A 545 12.55 25.88 25.27
C ASN A 545 13.27 26.05 26.63
N ARG A 546 12.93 27.09 27.41
CA ARG A 546 13.38 27.26 28.80
C ARG A 546 12.23 26.86 29.72
N ASN A 547 12.50 26.02 30.72
CA ASN A 547 11.50 25.51 31.68
C ASN A 547 10.36 24.69 31.04
N SER A 548 10.65 23.96 29.96
CA SER A 548 9.73 23.06 29.25
C SER A 548 9.06 22.06 30.19
N LEU A 549 9.82 21.38 31.05
CA LEU A 549 9.29 20.42 32.02
C LEU A 549 8.30 21.07 33.01
N SER A 550 8.59 22.29 33.47
CA SER A 550 7.69 23.05 34.36
C SER A 550 6.40 23.46 33.64
N SER A 551 6.49 23.82 32.35
CA SER A 551 5.36 24.21 31.52
C SER A 551 4.46 23.00 31.20
N VAL A 552 5.06 21.86 30.84
CA VAL A 552 4.35 20.60 30.61
C VAL A 552 3.68 20.12 31.89
N SER A 553 4.37 20.21 33.04
CA SER A 553 3.79 19.87 34.34
C SER A 553 2.57 20.74 34.66
N GLY A 554 2.63 22.04 34.33
CA GLY A 554 1.51 22.97 34.53
C GLY A 554 0.33 22.64 33.64
N TYR A 555 0.59 22.36 32.37
CA TYR A 555 -0.41 21.91 31.42
C TYR A 555 -1.12 20.61 31.87
N LEU A 556 -0.35 19.60 32.26
CA LEU A 556 -0.88 18.30 32.71
C LEU A 556 -1.74 18.46 33.96
N MET A 557 -1.26 19.21 34.95
CA MET A 557 -2.01 19.51 36.16
C MET A 557 -3.33 20.23 35.84
N ASN A 558 -3.28 21.23 34.96
CA ASN A 558 -4.47 21.97 34.53
C ASN A 558 -5.52 21.04 33.89
N LYS A 559 -5.10 20.12 33.02
CA LYS A 559 -6.01 19.13 32.42
C LYS A 559 -6.59 18.15 33.42
N CYS A 560 -5.82 17.73 34.42
CA CYS A 560 -6.36 16.91 35.51
C CYS A 560 -7.40 17.68 36.35
N LEU A 561 -7.21 18.98 36.56
CA LEU A 561 -8.16 19.84 37.28
C LEU A 561 -9.45 20.13 36.50
N GLU A 562 -9.39 20.23 35.17
CA GLU A 562 -10.56 20.30 34.31
C GLU A 562 -11.47 19.07 34.47
N ASN A 563 -10.88 17.88 34.69
CA ASN A 563 -11.60 16.64 34.93
C ASN A 563 -12.11 16.49 36.37
N HIS A 564 -11.30 16.86 37.37
CA HIS A 564 -11.67 16.78 38.79
C HIS A 564 -11.16 17.98 39.60
N SER A 565 -12.09 18.88 39.96
CA SER A 565 -11.82 20.15 40.64
C SER A 565 -12.34 20.15 42.09
N CYS A 566 -11.66 19.44 42.99
CA CYS A 566 -11.92 19.54 44.44
C CYS A 566 -10.93 20.47 45.15
N LYS A 567 -11.29 20.96 46.34
CA LYS A 567 -10.45 21.86 47.14
C LYS A 567 -9.05 21.30 47.41
N ILE A 568 -8.93 19.98 47.58
CA ILE A 568 -7.67 19.27 47.84
C ILE A 568 -6.76 19.27 46.60
N CYS A 569 -7.30 19.03 45.40
CA CYS A 569 -6.52 19.07 44.16
C CYS A 569 -6.06 20.50 43.84
N ILE A 570 -6.95 21.47 44.04
CA ILE A 570 -6.64 22.89 43.83
C ILE A 570 -5.53 23.33 44.80
N SER A 571 -5.64 23.01 46.09
CA SER A 571 -4.61 23.33 47.08
C SER A 571 -3.27 22.63 46.78
N TYR A 572 -3.31 21.36 46.37
CA TYR A 572 -2.12 20.63 45.95
C TYR A 572 -1.42 21.33 44.77
N ALA A 573 -2.17 21.74 43.74
CA ALA A 573 -1.62 22.47 42.60
C ALA A 573 -0.99 23.82 42.99
N TYR A 574 -1.62 24.59 43.89
CA TYR A 574 -1.08 25.86 44.39
C TYR A 574 0.22 25.68 45.22
N CYS A 575 0.37 24.57 45.93
CA CYS A 575 1.57 24.27 46.70
C CYS A 575 2.81 23.96 45.82
N GLN A 576 2.63 23.65 44.53
CA GLN A 576 3.72 23.29 43.64
C GLN A 576 4.49 24.55 43.18
N LYS A 577 5.61 24.85 43.85
CA LYS A 577 6.44 26.03 43.55
C LYS A 577 7.23 25.95 42.24
N THR A 578 7.35 24.77 41.66
CA THR A 578 8.25 24.48 40.53
C THR A 578 7.52 24.34 39.19
N ILE A 579 6.20 24.47 39.18
CA ILE A 579 5.33 24.36 38.00
C ILE A 579 4.99 25.75 37.46
N ASP A 580 4.83 25.87 36.14
CA ASP A 580 4.40 27.13 35.53
C ASP A 580 2.94 27.45 35.88
N GLN A 581 2.73 28.57 36.57
CA GLN A 581 1.42 28.98 37.07
C GLN A 581 0.52 29.60 36.00
N TYR A 582 1.06 29.94 34.82
CA TYR A 582 0.33 30.58 33.72
C TYR A 582 -0.90 29.78 33.27
N PHE A 583 -0.84 28.45 33.38
CA PHE A 583 -1.93 27.55 32.94
C PHE A 583 -3.16 27.55 33.85
N PHE A 584 -3.08 28.04 35.10
CA PHE A 584 -4.16 27.93 36.09
C PHE A 584 -5.10 29.14 36.17
N SER A 585 -4.98 30.09 35.22
CA SER A 585 -5.66 31.39 35.31
C SER A 585 -7.19 31.30 35.42
N SER A 586 -7.80 30.26 34.86
CA SER A 586 -9.25 29.98 34.94
C SER A 586 -9.72 29.50 36.32
N PHE A 587 -8.85 28.90 37.12
CA PHE A 587 -9.14 28.37 38.46
C PHE A 587 -8.81 29.38 39.58
N LEU A 588 -8.34 30.58 39.23
CA LEU A 588 -7.95 31.66 40.14
C LEU A 588 -9.15 32.37 40.83
N CYS A 589 -10.40 32.01 40.50
CA CYS A 589 -11.59 32.67 41.06
C CYS A 589 -12.21 31.93 42.25
N SER A 590 -11.46 31.80 43.36
CA SER A 590 -12.04 31.86 44.72
C SER A 590 -10.93 31.85 45.78
N PRO A 591 -10.72 32.96 46.52
CA PRO A 591 -9.80 32.99 47.65
C PRO A 591 -10.53 32.46 48.89
N ASN A 592 -9.91 31.50 49.59
CA ASN A 592 -9.98 31.27 51.04
C ASN A 592 -9.31 29.92 51.34
N LEU A 593 -7.98 29.86 51.21
CA LEU A 593 -7.18 28.74 51.69
C LEU A 593 -6.28 29.27 52.80
N THR A 594 -6.60 28.90 54.03
CA THR A 594 -5.78 29.19 55.22
C THR A 594 -4.43 28.50 55.07
N TYR A 595 -3.37 29.31 55.11
CA TYR A 595 -1.97 28.95 54.84
C TYR A 595 -1.40 27.84 55.76
N SER A 596 -2.14 27.45 56.81
CA SER A 596 -1.66 26.63 57.92
C SER A 596 -1.78 25.11 57.75
N GLU A 597 -2.43 24.60 56.70
CA GLU A 597 -2.52 23.15 56.42
C GLU A 597 -1.59 22.69 55.26
N LEU A 598 -0.83 23.61 54.67
CA LEU A 598 -0.19 23.46 53.35
C LEU A 598 1.28 22.98 53.41
N SER A 599 1.79 22.55 54.57
CA SER A 599 3.21 22.20 54.78
C SER A 599 3.54 20.70 54.74
N THR A 600 2.57 19.83 54.39
CA THR A 600 2.73 18.35 54.49
C THR A 600 2.82 17.61 53.16
N TYR A 601 2.79 18.29 52.02
CA TYR A 601 2.91 17.62 50.72
C TYR A 601 4.38 17.44 50.32
N GLN A 602 4.89 16.21 50.49
CA GLN A 602 6.31 15.88 50.33
C GLN A 602 6.77 15.58 48.90
N GLU A 603 5.88 15.29 47.94
CA GLU A 603 6.26 14.99 46.56
C GLU A 603 5.94 16.17 45.61
N ASP A 604 7.00 16.74 45.05
CA ASP A 604 6.91 17.71 43.95
C ASP A 604 6.35 17.00 42.71
N PHE A 605 5.24 17.50 42.18
CA PHE A 605 4.62 16.94 40.97
C PHE A 605 5.56 17.05 39.77
N LYS A 606 6.41 18.08 39.70
CA LYS A 606 7.45 18.17 38.68
C LYS A 606 8.46 17.03 38.80
N ASP A 607 8.85 16.63 40.01
CA ASP A 607 9.75 15.50 40.23
C ASP A 607 9.11 14.18 39.79
N TYR A 608 7.80 14.04 40.01
CA TYR A 608 7.04 12.90 39.46
C TYR A 608 7.09 12.88 37.93
N ILE A 609 6.80 14.00 37.26
CA ILE A 609 6.89 14.11 35.80
C ILE A 609 8.33 13.87 35.30
N MET A 610 9.35 14.32 36.03
CA MET A 610 10.75 14.07 35.71
C MET A 610 11.09 12.57 35.77
N LYS A 611 10.58 11.84 36.77
CA LYS A 611 10.74 10.37 36.84
C LYS A 611 10.07 9.67 35.66
N LEU A 612 8.88 10.12 35.26
CA LEU A 612 8.20 9.62 34.06
C LEU A 612 9.02 9.90 32.79
N ASP A 613 9.67 11.06 32.69
CA ASP A 613 10.48 11.43 31.51
C ASP A 613 11.74 10.60 31.41
N ASN A 614 12.42 10.35 32.53
CA ASN A 614 13.59 9.47 32.56
C ASN A 614 13.26 8.06 32.07
N ILE A 615 12.13 7.49 32.51
CA ILE A 615 11.67 6.17 32.04
C ILE A 615 11.32 6.23 30.56
N PHE A 616 10.59 7.26 30.12
CA PHE A 616 10.20 7.42 28.73
C PHE A 616 11.42 7.47 27.81
N VAL A 617 12.42 8.29 28.12
CA VAL A 617 13.63 8.45 27.30
C VAL A 617 14.39 7.14 27.14
N VAL A 618 14.50 6.35 28.21
CA VAL A 618 15.20 5.05 28.18
C VAL A 618 14.40 3.99 27.42
N SER A 619 13.08 3.94 27.60
CA SER A 619 12.23 2.88 27.06
C SER A 619 11.68 3.16 25.65
N PHE A 620 11.57 4.42 25.22
CA PHE A 620 10.93 4.76 23.95
C PHE A 620 11.65 4.22 22.71
N PRO A 621 13.00 4.22 22.61
CA PRO A 621 13.67 3.69 21.43
C PRO A 621 13.36 2.21 21.14
N THR A 622 13.21 1.39 22.19
CA THR A 622 12.88 -0.03 22.05
C THR A 622 11.37 -0.25 21.87
N ILE A 623 10.53 0.50 22.58
CA ILE A 623 9.07 0.34 22.49
C ILE A 623 8.51 0.90 21.17
N SER A 624 9.06 1.99 20.66
CA SER A 624 8.52 2.70 19.48
C SER A 624 8.62 1.91 18.17
N ILE A 625 9.53 0.93 18.10
CA ILE A 625 9.64 0.02 16.97
C ILE A 625 8.64 -1.14 17.06
N GLU A 626 7.96 -1.35 18.18
CA GLU A 626 6.97 -2.40 18.34
C GLU A 626 5.53 -1.92 18.02
N ASP A 627 4.57 -2.84 18.12
CA ASP A 627 3.14 -2.51 18.18
C ASP A 627 2.71 -2.17 19.62
N ASN A 628 1.56 -1.52 19.81
CA ASN A 628 1.06 -1.06 21.11
C ASN A 628 1.98 -0.06 21.84
N VAL A 629 2.63 0.84 21.10
CA VAL A 629 3.66 1.75 21.62
C VAL A 629 3.18 2.54 22.84
N GLY A 630 1.98 3.10 22.76
CA GLY A 630 1.34 3.86 23.81
C GLY A 630 1.02 2.99 25.02
N ASN A 631 0.36 1.85 24.82
CA ASN A 631 0.01 0.97 25.93
C ASN A 631 1.25 0.41 26.65
N GLN A 632 2.25 -0.08 25.91
CA GLN A 632 3.51 -0.53 26.50
C GLN A 632 4.21 0.60 27.26
N MET A 633 4.25 1.80 26.69
CA MET A 633 4.83 2.96 27.38
C MET A 633 4.06 3.29 28.66
N LYS A 634 2.72 3.29 28.61
CA LYS A 634 1.88 3.51 29.79
C LYS A 634 2.14 2.46 30.87
N ASP A 635 2.29 1.19 30.49
CA ASP A 635 2.58 0.10 31.43
C ASP A 635 3.94 0.32 32.11
N CYS A 636 4.98 0.71 31.36
CA CYS A 636 6.28 1.07 31.93
C CYS A 636 6.17 2.23 32.93
N LEU A 637 5.38 3.25 32.59
CA LEU A 637 5.19 4.45 33.39
C LEU A 637 4.32 4.23 34.64
N SER A 638 3.41 3.24 34.60
CA SER A 638 2.48 2.92 35.70
C SER A 638 3.18 2.49 37.00
N ASN A 639 4.44 2.06 36.90
CA ASN A 639 5.26 1.68 38.06
C ASN A 639 5.67 2.88 38.94
N VAL A 640 5.60 4.11 38.40
CA VAL A 640 5.91 5.32 39.18
C VAL A 640 4.69 5.70 40.00
N LYS A 641 4.80 5.60 41.32
CA LYS A 641 3.74 6.03 42.24
C LYS A 641 3.74 7.55 42.37
N LEU A 642 2.57 8.14 42.20
CA LEU A 642 2.27 9.52 42.62
C LEU A 642 1.47 9.47 43.92
N ASN A 643 2.03 10.02 45.00
CA ASN A 643 1.32 10.15 46.27
C ASN A 643 0.48 11.44 46.27
N HIS A 644 -0.65 11.41 45.54
CA HIS A 644 -1.59 12.52 45.48
C HIS A 644 -2.55 12.52 46.68
N PRO A 645 -2.82 13.67 47.33
CA PRO A 645 -3.63 13.74 48.56
C PRO A 645 -5.14 13.55 48.36
N CYS A 646 -5.63 13.69 47.13
CA CYS A 646 -7.02 13.38 46.77
C CYS A 646 -7.11 11.94 46.21
N ASN A 647 -7.99 11.11 46.78
CA ASN A 647 -8.26 9.75 46.33
C ASN A 647 -8.98 9.68 44.98
N ASP A 648 -9.78 10.71 44.66
CA ASP A 648 -10.54 10.80 43.40
C ASP A 648 -9.72 11.42 42.25
N PHE A 649 -8.42 11.70 42.48
CA PHE A 649 -7.54 12.21 41.43
C PHE A 649 -7.31 11.13 40.36
N ASP A 650 -7.68 11.45 39.12
CA ASP A 650 -7.57 10.51 38.01
C ASP A 650 -6.12 10.38 37.50
N LYS A 651 -5.37 9.48 38.14
CA LYS A 651 -4.00 9.11 37.75
C LYS A 651 -3.95 8.47 36.37
N THR A 652 -5.04 7.81 35.94
CA THR A 652 -5.09 7.14 34.64
C THR A 652 -5.15 8.16 33.51
N LEU A 653 -5.96 9.20 33.68
CA LEU A 653 -6.02 10.34 32.78
C LEU A 653 -4.65 11.02 32.67
N LEU A 654 -4.00 11.29 33.81
CA LEU A 654 -2.65 11.90 33.83
C LEU A 654 -1.64 11.08 33.00
N LEU A 655 -1.55 9.77 33.26
CA LEU A 655 -0.63 8.89 32.55
C LEU A 655 -0.96 8.78 31.06
N ASN A 656 -2.24 8.70 30.71
CA ASN A 656 -2.71 8.67 29.32
C ASN A 656 -2.28 9.95 28.57
N LEU A 657 -2.54 11.10 29.17
CA LEU A 657 -2.26 12.41 28.62
C LEU A 657 -0.75 12.63 28.47
N TYR A 658 0.02 12.36 29.53
CA TYR A 658 1.48 12.42 29.50
C TYR A 658 2.05 11.54 28.38
N THR A 659 1.64 10.27 28.32
CA THR A 659 2.12 9.33 27.29
C THR A 659 1.82 9.85 25.88
N ARG A 660 0.64 10.43 25.63
CA ARG A 660 0.29 11.00 24.32
C ARG A 660 1.10 12.22 23.95
N ILE A 661 1.30 13.13 24.88
CA ILE A 661 2.10 14.34 24.65
C ILE A 661 3.55 13.94 24.37
N ARG A 662 4.13 13.04 25.18
CA ARG A 662 5.52 12.60 24.98
C ARG A 662 5.76 11.93 23.66
N ILE A 663 4.92 10.99 23.25
CA ILE A 663 5.05 10.32 21.94
C ILE A 663 4.98 11.36 20.81
N PHE A 664 4.05 12.31 20.90
CA PHE A 664 3.92 13.37 19.91
C PHE A 664 5.16 14.28 19.86
N CYS A 665 5.64 14.75 21.01
CA CYS A 665 6.83 15.60 21.11
C CYS A 665 8.09 14.87 20.62
N ALA A 666 8.28 13.60 21.01
CA ALA A 666 9.40 12.79 20.55
C ALA A 666 9.39 12.67 19.02
N ILE A 667 8.25 12.32 18.43
CA ILE A 667 8.14 12.16 16.98
C ILE A 667 8.32 13.48 16.23
N LYS A 668 7.77 14.57 16.75
CA LYS A 668 7.99 15.90 16.19
C LYS A 668 9.48 16.24 16.20
N PHE A 669 10.16 16.02 17.33
CA PHE A 669 11.60 16.21 17.46
C PHE A 669 12.40 15.36 16.45
N PHE A 670 12.07 14.07 16.31
CA PHE A 670 12.72 13.20 15.31
C PHE A 670 12.52 13.66 13.87
N ASN A 671 11.38 14.26 13.56
CA ASN A 671 11.09 14.80 12.23
C ASN A 671 11.81 16.12 11.98
N ASP A 672 11.99 16.95 13.02
CA ASP A 672 12.66 18.25 12.92
C ASP A 672 14.20 18.11 12.81
N ILE A 673 14.79 17.03 13.33
CA ILE A 673 16.22 16.71 13.14
C ILE A 673 16.47 16.36 11.67
N LYS A 674 17.09 17.30 10.94
CA LYS A 674 17.66 17.06 9.61
C LYS A 674 18.75 15.99 9.73
N CYS A 675 18.69 14.97 8.87
CA CYS A 675 19.73 13.94 8.75
C CYS A 675 21.04 14.53 8.21
N SER A 676 21.80 15.21 9.06
CA SER A 676 23.21 15.52 8.85
C SER A 676 23.91 15.35 10.20
N GLU A 677 24.75 14.32 10.28
CA GLU A 677 25.78 14.08 11.30
C GLU A 677 25.33 14.31 12.74
N ASN A 678 24.73 13.28 13.35
CA ASN A 678 24.83 12.89 14.78
C ASN A 678 23.62 12.04 15.23
N GLU A 679 23.32 10.94 14.54
CA GLU A 679 22.33 9.97 15.03
C GLU A 679 22.75 9.35 16.38
N SER A 680 24.06 9.32 16.67
CA SER A 680 24.60 8.90 17.97
C SER A 680 24.37 9.89 19.12
N LEU A 681 24.17 11.21 18.86
CA LEU A 681 23.79 12.18 19.91
C LEU A 681 22.27 12.35 20.07
N ALA A 682 21.45 11.90 19.11
CA ALA A 682 19.99 11.92 19.24
C ALA A 682 19.50 11.06 20.43
N HIS A 683 20.30 10.10 20.88
CA HIS A 683 20.04 9.30 22.08
C HIS A 683 20.06 10.11 23.39
N VAL A 684 20.67 11.30 23.40
CA VAL A 684 20.95 12.09 24.62
C VAL A 684 20.06 13.34 24.75
N GLN A 685 19.31 13.73 23.71
CA GLN A 685 18.53 14.99 23.67
C GLN A 685 17.00 14.79 23.55
N ILE A 686 16.44 13.70 24.09
CA ILE A 686 14.97 13.46 24.12
C ILE A 686 14.36 13.94 25.44
N MET A 687 15.12 14.52 26.36
CA MET A 687 14.53 15.18 27.54
C MET A 687 13.75 16.42 27.11
N PHE A 688 12.63 16.67 27.81
CA PHE A 688 11.81 17.87 27.58
C PHE A 688 12.59 19.17 27.68
#